data_AF-A0AAD9D5Z7-F1
#
_entry.id   AF-A0AAD9D5Z7-F1
#
_cell.length_a   1.000
_cell.length_b   1.000
_cell.length_c   1.000
_cell.angle_alpha   90.00
_cell.angle_beta   90.00
_cell.angle_gamma   90.00
#
_symmetry.space_group_name_H-M   'P 1'
#
loop_
_entity.id
_entity.type
_entity.pdbx_description
1 polymer ?
#
loop_
_entity_poly.entity_id
_entity_poly.type
_entity_poly.pdbx_seq_one_letter_code
_entity_poly.pdbx_strand_id
1 'polypeptide(L)'
;MGLQKRRPCGAAADINELEYISALHQTGKDELREDGSIQACDIVAFLMSRHGIEVTEEEVLDKIIGTFGQRTVDSRSDIDLIQLLALLLIPLLLKAKQSLDQAQQASNTIRRQSGTCLHRQKGDSRWPDADIIESVLRMMLHDATGDATLRPLTKELIRQILRFYGEGEASNNEQLLDEMALAVTPDSITDIEGEPILLDQHSFAHGLTHDVQHYNIDFENSMTTNFHDVFSDEQKGDVKEGNSVKTVRTLSCIDYTADTFRSKSYVVILWVAWILTYFSYLQSQNVLTMAKLQCDEFEFGCTLAQGILNWLVIMFQLSVLGSIFIIAASAGNVKNANPFLMVVGICATLIFIVLPFFLELSVGVVSTKKSREGINPVLYHLSVICGFILLIDPVMNIFQRLLPEKSSLLMFVQKHMDNTRLEAAVKRAASFKMNRLVRNACDVHKAAELDGGIGQGLETRYGIAMLAFAKASDQKEELMNFRQTWKRIWNRELFEDEGIWLTTHVLAGNLAQVTVCVLLATLFAIVYSSELFQQGLDHLDKLVPGYSQRWRLLVPLFFGISCGQLTIISIISKYIPSSINTILQFRSGGFETLKGNSFLKLRYAVDNSSLLFGSIFWGTFYTSVIVGFFFMILLGILMWPDFAQIVGVLFANIIGIGLTVMLKWIVLRGYRRVTQQGYYRKNVVLSNVVNIILESWNLALGIGYMLIRGLYFILAATMFIGRVDVPFLSQDACFVGPIELDSFPLIFRKDLLSHDAHRHPYIERLGVMYMLKLRHNDFGSRAGTHWRLLFIYALLPWMRKYRRNDESLVISEFKFAANRMWTGRMPIESEQSFESSKQEAGVPSELEMLRAENNNLRMLLFGHGKRSHLTSSCPPAPSVSGVPINLQKSVNTA
;
A
#
# COMPACT_ATOMS: atom_id res chain seq x y z
N MET A 1 7.19 13.25 -20.34
CA MET A 1 8.08 13.27 -19.16
C MET A 1 8.04 11.90 -18.51
N GLY A 2 9.03 11.06 -18.78
CA GLY A 2 9.23 9.78 -18.13
C GLY A 2 10.56 9.86 -17.40
N LEU A 3 10.55 10.36 -16.15
CA LEU A 3 11.61 9.98 -15.24
C LEU A 3 11.45 8.46 -15.11
N GLN A 4 12.35 7.68 -15.71
CA GLN A 4 12.45 6.26 -15.42
C GLN A 4 12.58 6.15 -13.91
N LYS A 5 11.48 5.80 -13.26
CA LYS A 5 11.49 5.63 -11.82
C LYS A 5 12.28 4.35 -11.58
N ARG A 6 13.50 4.51 -11.09
CA ARG A 6 14.32 3.39 -10.60
C ARG A 6 14.00 3.20 -9.13
N ARG A 7 13.89 1.96 -8.67
CA ARG A 7 13.69 1.63 -7.25
C ARG A 7 14.91 0.90 -6.70
N PRO A 8 15.24 1.04 -5.41
CA PRO A 8 16.23 0.17 -4.78
C PRO A 8 15.86 -1.31 -4.97
N CYS A 9 16.87 -2.18 -5.04
CA CYS A 9 16.68 -3.64 -5.09
C CYS A 9 17.66 -4.35 -4.13
N GLY A 10 17.49 -5.66 -3.95
CA GLY A 10 18.33 -6.47 -3.06
C GLY A 10 18.12 -6.16 -1.57
N ALA A 11 19.16 -6.40 -0.77
CA ALA A 11 19.10 -6.26 0.69
C ALA A 11 18.69 -4.86 1.17
N ALA A 12 19.06 -3.79 0.44
CA ALA A 12 18.67 -2.43 0.81
C ALA A 12 17.15 -2.19 0.65
N ALA A 13 16.54 -2.73 -0.40
CA ALA A 13 15.09 -2.67 -0.57
C ALA A 13 14.36 -3.46 0.51
N ASP A 14 14.91 -4.60 0.94
CA ASP A 14 14.31 -5.42 1.99
C ASP A 14 14.34 -4.70 3.35
N ILE A 15 15.41 -3.96 3.68
CA ILE A 15 15.45 -3.11 4.90
C ILE A 15 14.46 -1.96 4.80
N ASN A 16 14.41 -1.26 3.67
CA ASN A 16 13.45 -0.17 3.46
C ASN A 16 12.00 -0.68 3.61
N GLU A 17 11.74 -1.94 3.22
CA GLU A 17 10.44 -2.57 3.43
C GLU A 17 10.16 -2.81 4.92
N LEU A 18 11.15 -3.27 5.71
CA LEU A 18 11.02 -3.42 7.16
C LEU A 18 10.77 -2.08 7.87
N GLU A 19 11.48 -1.02 7.47
CA GLU A 19 11.24 0.34 7.95
C GLU A 19 9.82 0.81 7.60
N TYR A 20 9.39 0.58 6.36
CA TYR A 20 8.04 0.89 5.90
C TYR A 20 6.96 0.18 6.73
N ILE A 21 7.14 -1.11 7.00
CA ILE A 21 6.19 -1.89 7.82
C ILE A 21 6.13 -1.38 9.24
N SER A 22 7.28 -1.09 9.84
CA SER A 22 7.30 -0.45 11.15
C SER A 22 6.51 0.87 11.10
N ALA A 23 6.81 1.76 10.15
CA ALA A 23 6.11 3.04 10.01
C ALA A 23 4.59 2.90 9.83
N LEU A 24 4.12 1.87 9.12
CA LEU A 24 2.70 1.55 8.97
C LEU A 24 2.06 1.06 10.28
N HIS A 25 2.82 0.31 11.08
CA HIS A 25 2.32 -0.31 12.29
C HIS A 25 2.22 0.68 13.46
N GLN A 26 3.04 1.73 13.48
CA GLN A 26 2.96 2.79 14.49
C GLN A 26 1.62 3.54 14.41
N THR A 27 1.07 3.93 15.56
CA THR A 27 -0.19 4.67 15.73
C THR A 27 0.01 6.13 16.15
N GLY A 28 1.26 6.51 16.47
CA GLY A 28 1.63 7.88 16.84
C GLY A 28 1.16 8.90 15.80
N LYS A 29 0.39 9.90 16.25
CA LYS A 29 -0.24 10.91 15.39
C LYS A 29 0.75 11.98 14.93
N ASP A 30 1.50 12.54 15.88
CA ASP A 30 2.30 13.74 15.65
C ASP A 30 3.73 13.43 15.23
N GLU A 31 4.28 12.27 15.62
CA GLU A 31 5.64 11.87 15.32
C GLU A 31 5.70 10.36 15.04
N LEU A 32 6.55 9.97 14.08
CA LEU A 32 7.00 8.59 13.87
C LEU A 32 8.26 8.38 14.68
N ARG A 33 8.35 7.24 15.37
CA ARG A 33 9.57 6.84 16.07
C ARG A 33 10.59 6.42 15.02
N GLU A 34 11.65 7.21 14.87
CA GLU A 34 12.68 7.03 13.82
C GLU A 34 13.48 5.74 13.97
N ASP A 35 13.56 5.19 15.18
CA ASP A 35 14.15 3.87 15.47
C ASP A 35 13.29 2.71 14.95
N GLY A 36 12.05 3.00 14.55
CA GLY A 36 11.08 2.03 14.08
C GLY A 36 10.53 1.12 15.18
N SER A 37 10.64 1.51 16.44
CA SER A 37 10.06 0.79 17.57
C SER A 37 8.52 0.72 17.49
N ILE A 38 7.96 -0.41 17.92
CA ILE A 38 6.52 -0.68 18.01
C ILE A 38 6.14 -0.85 19.47
N GLN A 39 5.14 -0.10 19.93
CA GLN A 39 4.67 -0.13 21.31
C GLN A 39 3.44 -1.03 21.47
N ALA A 40 3.10 -1.35 22.72
CA ALA A 40 1.91 -2.15 23.04
C ALA A 40 0.62 -1.55 22.45
N CYS A 41 0.44 -0.24 22.54
CA CYS A 41 -0.73 0.48 22.01
C CYS A 41 -0.90 0.30 20.49
N ASP A 42 0.20 0.16 19.73
CA ASP A 42 0.18 -0.07 18.30
C ASP A 42 -0.36 -1.47 17.96
N ILE A 43 0.10 -2.48 18.70
CA ILE A 43 -0.34 -3.87 18.56
C ILE A 43 -1.81 -4.01 18.95
N VAL A 44 -2.25 -3.35 20.04
CA VAL A 44 -3.67 -3.30 20.45
C VAL A 44 -4.52 -2.71 19.33
N ALA A 45 -4.14 -1.56 18.80
CA ALA A 45 -4.88 -0.90 17.72
C ALA A 45 -4.94 -1.76 16.46
N PHE A 46 -3.84 -2.42 16.10
CA PHE A 46 -3.79 -3.33 14.96
C PHE A 46 -4.70 -4.55 15.16
N LEU A 47 -4.61 -5.26 16.29
CA LEU A 47 -5.44 -6.43 16.58
C LEU A 47 -6.93 -6.08 16.60
N MET A 48 -7.29 -4.93 17.16
CA MET A 48 -8.65 -4.43 17.17
C MET A 48 -9.13 -4.05 15.76
N SER A 49 -8.37 -3.24 15.02
CA SER A 49 -8.75 -2.76 13.69
C SER A 49 -8.83 -3.89 12.67
N ARG A 50 -7.81 -4.76 12.63
CA ARG A 50 -7.69 -5.82 11.61
C ARG A 50 -8.48 -7.08 11.94
N HIS A 51 -8.46 -7.52 13.19
CA HIS A 51 -9.02 -8.81 13.60
C HIS A 51 -10.25 -8.68 14.49
N GLY A 52 -10.60 -7.47 14.95
CA GLY A 52 -11.67 -7.28 15.92
C GLY A 52 -11.37 -7.93 17.26
N ILE A 53 -10.09 -8.08 17.61
CA ILE A 53 -9.66 -8.69 18.87
C ILE A 53 -9.46 -7.57 19.90
N GLU A 54 -10.23 -7.61 20.99
CA GLU A 54 -10.11 -6.67 22.10
C GLU A 54 -9.10 -7.23 23.11
N VAL A 55 -7.98 -6.52 23.25
CA VAL A 55 -6.91 -6.83 24.20
C VAL A 55 -6.46 -5.54 24.89
N THR A 56 -6.05 -5.66 26.14
CA THR A 56 -5.50 -4.54 26.90
C THR A 56 -4.01 -4.34 26.60
N GLU A 57 -3.50 -3.13 26.81
CA GLU A 57 -2.06 -2.86 26.67
C GLU A 57 -1.25 -3.72 27.65
N GLU A 58 -1.74 -3.97 28.86
CA GLU A 58 -1.10 -4.83 29.86
C GLU A 58 -0.99 -6.29 29.39
N GLU A 59 -2.04 -6.84 28.78
CA GLU A 59 -1.99 -8.20 28.21
C GLU A 59 -1.00 -8.30 27.05
N VAL A 60 -0.92 -7.26 26.21
CA VAL A 60 0.08 -7.19 25.13
C VAL A 60 1.49 -7.07 25.71
N LEU A 61 1.68 -6.24 26.73
CA LEU A 61 2.96 -6.10 27.42
C LEU A 61 3.39 -7.41 28.08
N ASP A 62 2.46 -8.13 28.71
CA ASP A 62 2.76 -9.38 29.40
C ASP A 62 3.02 -10.54 28.43
N LYS A 63 2.06 -10.80 27.53
CA LYS A 63 2.08 -11.99 26.67
C LYS A 63 2.90 -11.80 25.40
N ILE A 64 2.89 -10.60 24.83
CA ILE A 64 3.58 -10.33 23.56
C ILE A 64 4.97 -9.77 23.83
N ILE A 65 5.07 -8.58 24.41
CA ILE A 65 6.34 -7.84 24.50
C ILE A 65 7.25 -8.40 25.60
N GLY A 66 6.69 -8.86 26.72
CA GLY A 66 7.43 -9.35 27.88
C GLY A 66 8.32 -10.56 27.61
N THR A 67 8.08 -11.25 26.49
CA THR A 67 8.92 -12.36 26.03
C THR A 67 10.20 -11.93 25.31
N PHE A 68 10.30 -10.67 24.86
CA PHE A 68 11.45 -10.13 24.11
C PHE A 68 12.53 -9.48 24.98
N GLY A 69 12.29 -9.29 26.29
CA GLY A 69 13.20 -8.55 27.16
C GLY A 69 12.97 -8.81 28.64
N GLN A 70 13.87 -8.32 29.48
CA GLN A 70 13.75 -8.41 30.93
C GLN A 70 12.67 -7.41 31.39
N ARG A 71 11.72 -7.85 32.22
CA ARG A 71 10.79 -6.95 32.94
C ARG A 71 11.59 -6.08 33.92
N THR A 72 12.23 -5.03 33.43
CA THR A 72 12.59 -3.90 34.28
C THR A 72 11.41 -2.94 34.23
N VAL A 73 10.90 -2.59 35.41
CA VAL A 73 9.65 -1.83 35.59
C VAL A 73 9.72 -0.42 34.96
N ASP A 74 10.92 0.06 34.63
CA ASP A 74 11.16 1.44 34.19
C ASP A 74 11.46 1.62 32.68
N SER A 75 11.68 0.54 31.91
CA SER A 75 11.97 0.68 30.47
C SER A 75 10.70 0.55 29.64
N ARG A 76 10.44 1.55 28.79
CA ARG A 76 9.43 1.49 27.72
C ARG A 76 9.62 0.19 26.94
N SER A 77 8.67 -0.73 27.08
CA SER A 77 8.72 -2.04 26.46
C SER A 77 8.19 -1.89 25.03
N ASP A 78 9.12 -1.72 24.09
CA ASP A 78 8.85 -1.67 22.67
C ASP A 78 9.52 -2.84 21.94
N ILE A 79 8.97 -3.18 20.77
CA ILE A 79 9.54 -4.15 19.84
C ILE A 79 10.36 -3.36 18.81
N ASP A 80 11.67 -3.57 18.79
CA ASP A 80 12.54 -2.98 17.77
C ASP A 80 12.46 -3.74 16.42
N LEU A 81 13.07 -3.20 15.36
CA LEU A 81 13.05 -3.83 14.03
C LEU A 81 13.67 -5.23 13.99
N ILE A 82 14.62 -5.51 14.87
CA ILE A 82 15.35 -6.79 14.90
C ILE A 82 14.48 -7.86 15.57
N GLN A 83 13.82 -7.50 16.65
CA GLN A 83 12.82 -8.35 17.32
C GLN A 83 11.61 -8.60 16.40
N LEU A 84 11.17 -7.59 15.65
CA LEU A 84 10.15 -7.75 14.62
C LEU A 84 10.60 -8.75 13.53
N LEU A 85 11.85 -8.65 13.07
CA LEU A 85 12.42 -9.60 12.11
C LEU A 85 12.55 -11.01 12.69
N ALA A 86 12.86 -11.14 13.99
CA ALA A 86 12.93 -12.43 14.69
C ALA A 86 11.58 -13.15 14.68
N LEU A 87 10.48 -12.42 14.88
CA LEU A 87 9.12 -12.95 14.72
C LEU A 87 8.83 -13.38 13.27
N LEU A 88 9.19 -12.54 12.30
CA LEU A 88 8.92 -12.81 10.89
C LEU A 88 9.68 -14.02 10.33
N LEU A 89 10.84 -14.35 10.92
CA LEU A 89 11.68 -15.49 10.52
C LEU A 89 11.19 -16.85 11.02
N ILE A 90 10.31 -16.90 12.03
CA ILE A 90 9.83 -18.15 12.65
C ILE A 90 9.41 -19.21 11.60
N PRO A 91 8.56 -18.90 10.61
CA PRO A 91 8.12 -19.90 9.64
C PRO A 91 9.24 -20.39 8.72
N LEU A 92 10.20 -19.52 8.41
CA LEU A 92 11.37 -19.89 7.59
C LEU A 92 12.29 -20.83 8.38
N LEU A 93 12.52 -20.55 9.66
CA LEU A 93 13.37 -21.38 10.52
C LEU A 93 12.75 -22.77 10.76
N LEU A 94 11.44 -22.84 10.95
CA LEU A 94 10.72 -24.12 11.06
C LEU A 94 10.85 -24.95 9.77
N LYS A 95 10.72 -24.33 8.59
CA LYS A 95 10.95 -25.01 7.29
C LYS A 95 12.39 -25.48 7.11
N ALA A 96 13.36 -24.67 7.53
CA ALA A 96 14.77 -25.02 7.46
C ALA A 96 15.08 -26.22 8.37
N LYS A 97 14.56 -26.24 9.60
CA LYS A 97 14.63 -27.40 10.51
C LYS A 97 13.98 -28.63 9.89
N GLN A 98 12.76 -28.52 9.37
CA GLN A 98 12.07 -29.65 8.73
C GLN A 98 12.88 -30.20 7.55
N SER A 99 13.51 -29.34 6.75
CA SER A 99 14.38 -29.74 5.63
C SER A 99 15.64 -30.48 6.12
N LEU A 100 16.18 -30.04 7.26
CA LEU A 100 17.34 -30.65 7.91
C LEU A 100 17.02 -32.04 8.45
N ASP A 101 15.88 -32.18 9.14
CA ASP A 101 15.41 -33.45 9.69
C ASP A 101 15.14 -34.46 8.57
N GLN A 102 14.53 -34.02 7.46
CA GLN A 102 14.32 -34.84 6.27
C GLN A 102 15.64 -35.29 5.63
N ALA A 103 16.65 -34.41 5.57
CA ALA A 103 17.97 -34.77 5.04
C ALA A 103 18.67 -35.82 5.90
N GLN A 104 18.54 -35.72 7.23
CA GLN A 104 19.09 -36.71 8.17
C GLN A 104 18.37 -38.06 8.07
N GLN A 105 17.03 -38.06 8.00
CA GLN A 105 16.24 -39.27 7.78
C GLN A 105 16.56 -39.94 6.43
N ALA A 106 16.77 -39.14 5.37
CA ALA A 106 17.18 -39.65 4.07
C ALA A 106 18.59 -40.28 4.12
N SER A 107 19.54 -39.64 4.81
CA SER A 107 20.89 -40.21 5.02
C SER A 107 20.85 -41.56 5.73
N ASN A 108 20.01 -41.68 6.77
CA ASN A 108 19.81 -42.93 7.50
C ASN A 108 19.12 -44.01 6.65
N THR A 109 18.18 -43.63 5.78
CA THR A 109 17.44 -44.56 4.89
C THR A 109 18.27 -45.00 3.68
N ILE A 110 19.06 -44.11 3.06
CA ILE A 110 19.95 -44.43 1.93
C ILE A 110 20.99 -45.48 2.33
N ARG A 111 21.39 -45.51 3.60
CA ARG A 111 22.25 -46.57 4.15
C ARG A 111 21.56 -47.96 4.17
N ARG A 112 20.24 -48.03 3.99
CA ARG A 112 19.44 -49.27 4.02
C ARG A 112 18.79 -49.64 2.70
N GLN A 113 18.47 -48.70 1.82
CA GLN A 113 17.83 -49.00 0.52
C GLN A 113 18.40 -48.12 -0.60
N SER A 114 19.22 -48.75 -1.45
CA SER A 114 19.70 -48.17 -2.70
C SER A 114 18.56 -48.19 -3.72
N GLY A 115 17.99 -47.03 -4.03
CA GLY A 115 17.30 -46.83 -5.31
C GLY A 115 15.83 -46.42 -5.30
N THR A 116 15.46 -45.34 -4.62
CA THR A 116 14.32 -44.49 -5.05
C THR A 116 14.59 -43.02 -4.69
N CYS A 117 14.71 -42.16 -5.70
CA CYS A 117 14.99 -40.74 -5.55
C CYS A 117 13.84 -40.02 -4.83
N LEU A 118 14.07 -39.56 -3.60
CA LEU A 118 13.27 -38.48 -3.02
C LEU A 118 13.35 -37.27 -3.97
N HIS A 119 12.21 -36.90 -4.56
CA HIS A 119 12.07 -35.64 -5.28
C HIS A 119 12.30 -34.48 -4.29
N ARG A 120 13.55 -34.07 -4.16
CA ARG A 120 13.96 -32.83 -3.51
C ARG A 120 13.15 -31.70 -4.16
N GLN A 121 12.41 -30.92 -3.38
CA GLN A 121 11.69 -29.70 -3.80
C GLN A 121 12.64 -28.58 -4.24
N LYS A 122 13.71 -28.93 -4.96
CA LYS A 122 14.76 -28.04 -5.44
C LYS A 122 14.17 -27.21 -6.57
N GLY A 123 13.56 -26.08 -6.20
CA GLY A 123 12.91 -25.17 -7.14
C GLY A 123 11.81 -24.31 -6.54
N ASP A 124 11.26 -24.65 -5.37
CA ASP A 124 10.31 -23.77 -4.72
C ASP A 124 11.04 -22.61 -4.05
N SER A 125 10.89 -21.42 -4.62
CA SER A 125 11.48 -20.18 -4.14
C SER A 125 11.00 -19.77 -2.75
N ARG A 126 9.98 -20.43 -2.19
CA ARG A 126 9.43 -20.20 -0.84
C ARG A 126 10.11 -21.02 0.26
N TRP A 127 10.94 -22.01 -0.10
CA TRP A 127 11.69 -22.82 0.85
C TRP A 127 13.12 -22.30 1.02
N PRO A 128 13.62 -22.21 2.27
CA PRO A 128 14.99 -21.81 2.53
C PRO A 128 15.98 -22.84 2.00
N ASP A 129 17.19 -22.38 1.73
CA ASP A 129 18.29 -23.25 1.35
C ASP A 129 18.69 -24.09 2.58
N ALA A 130 18.90 -25.40 2.40
CA ALA A 130 19.02 -26.36 3.51
C ALA A 130 20.26 -26.12 4.39
N ASP A 131 21.29 -25.46 3.85
CA ASP A 131 22.55 -25.11 4.49
C ASP A 131 22.52 -23.76 5.20
N ILE A 132 21.39 -23.03 5.19
CA ILE A 132 21.33 -21.69 5.78
C ILE A 132 21.66 -21.69 7.28
N ILE A 133 21.17 -22.69 8.03
CA ILE A 133 21.41 -22.80 9.48
C ILE A 133 22.88 -23.08 9.75
N GLU A 134 23.48 -24.01 8.99
CA GLU A 134 24.91 -24.35 9.09
C GLU A 134 25.80 -23.17 8.73
N SER A 135 25.48 -22.46 7.65
CA SER A 135 26.22 -21.28 7.18
C SER A 135 26.19 -20.16 8.22
N VAL A 136 25.01 -19.83 8.76
CA VAL A 136 24.87 -18.80 9.80
C VAL A 136 25.54 -19.21 11.11
N LEU A 137 25.46 -20.48 11.50
CA LEU A 137 26.18 -21.00 12.67
C LEU A 137 27.69 -20.84 12.51
N ARG A 138 28.25 -21.20 11.35
CA ARG A 138 29.68 -21.05 11.07
C ARG A 138 30.12 -19.59 11.09
N MET A 139 29.32 -18.69 10.53
CA MET A 139 29.56 -17.24 10.63
C MET A 139 29.59 -16.80 12.10
N MET A 140 28.60 -17.23 12.89
CA MET A 140 28.49 -16.89 14.31
C MET A 140 29.66 -17.41 15.15
N LEU A 141 30.08 -18.66 14.95
CA LEU A 141 31.21 -19.27 15.66
C LEU A 141 32.55 -18.64 15.27
N HIS A 142 32.75 -18.39 13.98
CA HIS A 142 33.95 -17.73 13.47
C HIS A 142 34.06 -16.31 14.04
N ASP A 143 32.97 -15.55 14.04
CA ASP A 143 32.94 -14.19 14.54
C ASP A 143 33.22 -14.13 16.05
N ALA A 144 32.58 -15.00 16.85
CA ALA A 144 32.74 -15.00 18.29
C ALA A 144 34.07 -15.60 18.76
N THR A 145 34.61 -16.62 18.07
CA THR A 145 35.73 -17.44 18.55
C THR A 145 36.98 -17.41 17.68
N GLY A 146 36.92 -16.79 16.50
CA GLY A 146 37.98 -16.81 15.48
C GLY A 146 38.06 -18.12 14.68
N ASP A 147 37.19 -19.10 14.97
CA ASP A 147 37.18 -20.40 14.30
C ASP A 147 35.74 -20.87 14.02
N ALA A 148 35.52 -21.47 12.85
CA ALA A 148 34.23 -22.03 12.43
C ALA A 148 34.02 -23.50 12.89
N THR A 149 35.00 -24.09 13.59
CA THR A 149 34.87 -25.44 14.14
C THR A 149 33.75 -25.53 15.17
N LEU A 150 33.05 -26.67 15.17
CA LEU A 150 31.98 -26.95 16.13
C LEU A 150 32.57 -27.03 17.54
N ARG A 151 31.91 -26.41 18.51
CA ARG A 151 32.36 -26.36 19.91
C ARG A 151 31.31 -26.96 20.85
N PRO A 152 31.74 -27.51 22.01
CA PRO A 152 30.83 -27.86 23.09
C PRO A 152 29.95 -26.67 23.48
N LEU A 153 28.64 -26.90 23.57
CA LEU A 153 27.68 -25.92 24.05
C LEU A 153 27.89 -25.70 25.55
N THR A 154 28.54 -24.59 25.89
CA THR A 154 28.77 -24.17 27.27
C THR A 154 28.18 -22.78 27.49
N LYS A 155 27.81 -22.45 28.73
CA LYS A 155 27.36 -21.09 29.07
C LYS A 155 28.39 -20.03 28.68
N GLU A 156 29.68 -20.35 28.81
CA GLU A 156 30.76 -19.45 28.42
C GLU A 156 30.78 -19.18 26.92
N LEU A 157 30.54 -20.20 26.09
CA LEU A 157 30.39 -20.01 24.65
C LEU A 157 29.19 -19.12 24.32
N ILE A 158 28.03 -19.36 24.92
CA ILE A 158 26.82 -18.53 24.72
C ILE A 158 27.10 -17.09 25.15
N ARG A 159 27.73 -16.90 26.32
CA ARG A 159 28.15 -15.60 26.85
C ARG A 159 29.11 -14.88 25.89
N GLN A 160 30.10 -15.58 25.36
CA GLN A 160 31.06 -15.05 24.39
C GLN A 160 30.36 -14.60 23.10
N ILE A 161 29.44 -15.40 22.58
CA ILE A 161 28.64 -15.06 21.40
C ILE A 161 27.79 -13.80 21.68
N LEU A 162 27.02 -13.77 22.78
CA LEU A 162 26.18 -12.61 23.14
C LEU A 162 27.03 -11.33 23.28
N ARG A 163 28.19 -11.40 23.95
CA ARG A 163 29.11 -10.26 24.08
C ARG A 163 29.61 -9.76 22.73
N PHE A 164 30.00 -10.66 21.84
CA PHE A 164 30.45 -10.29 20.49
C PHE A 164 29.36 -9.53 19.70
N TYR A 165 28.12 -9.97 19.84
CA TYR A 165 26.97 -9.36 19.17
C TYR A 165 26.41 -8.11 19.86
N GLY A 166 27.03 -7.66 20.95
CA GLY A 166 26.63 -6.44 21.68
C GLY A 166 25.47 -6.64 22.64
N GLU A 167 25.09 -7.89 22.94
CA GLU A 167 24.03 -8.24 23.90
C GLU A 167 24.64 -8.45 25.30
N GLY A 168 25.34 -7.42 25.80
CA GLY A 168 26.10 -7.47 27.05
C GLY A 168 25.22 -7.79 28.28
N GLU A 169 24.04 -7.19 28.37
CA GLU A 169 23.09 -7.45 29.46
C GLU A 169 22.60 -8.90 29.48
N ALA A 170 22.21 -9.41 28.31
CA ALA A 170 21.80 -10.81 28.14
C ALA A 170 22.94 -11.77 28.50
N SER A 171 24.18 -11.42 28.14
CA SER A 171 25.37 -12.24 28.45
C SER A 171 25.67 -12.36 29.95
N ASN A 172 25.17 -11.42 30.76
CA ASN A 172 25.35 -11.41 32.21
C ASN A 172 24.16 -12.03 32.96
N ASN A 173 23.08 -12.43 32.26
CA ASN A 173 21.91 -13.04 32.86
C ASN A 173 22.07 -14.57 32.90
N GLU A 174 22.55 -15.12 34.03
CA GLU A 174 22.77 -16.57 34.20
C GLU A 174 21.54 -17.43 33.90
N GLN A 175 20.35 -16.96 34.32
CA GLN A 175 19.10 -17.68 34.07
C GLN A 175 18.81 -17.78 32.56
N LEU A 176 19.02 -16.70 31.82
CA LEU A 176 18.85 -16.73 30.36
C LEU A 176 19.86 -17.66 29.69
N LEU A 177 21.11 -17.69 30.15
CA LEU A 177 22.13 -18.60 29.62
C LEU A 177 21.75 -20.07 29.86
N ASP A 178 21.19 -20.39 31.03
CA ASP A 178 20.61 -21.70 31.33
C ASP A 178 19.45 -22.05 30.39
N GLU A 179 18.49 -21.13 30.25
CA GLU A 179 17.33 -21.32 29.35
C GLU A 179 17.78 -21.49 27.88
N MET A 180 18.80 -20.75 27.43
CA MET A 180 19.35 -20.86 26.08
C MET A 180 20.09 -22.19 25.85
N ALA A 181 20.83 -22.70 26.84
CA ALA A 181 21.47 -24.01 26.77
C ALA A 181 20.43 -25.15 26.77
N LEU A 182 19.39 -25.01 27.60
CA LEU A 182 18.28 -25.97 27.66
C LEU A 182 17.49 -26.01 26.34
N ALA A 183 17.19 -24.84 25.76
CA ALA A 183 16.46 -24.72 24.49
C ALA A 183 17.14 -25.46 23.31
N VAL A 184 18.45 -25.65 23.37
CA VAL A 184 19.26 -26.30 22.33
C VAL A 184 19.38 -27.81 22.57
N THR A 185 19.13 -28.27 23.81
CA THR A 185 19.21 -29.67 24.20
C THR A 185 17.91 -30.39 23.81
N PRO A 186 17.94 -31.36 22.88
CA PRO A 186 16.74 -32.08 22.50
C PRO A 186 16.29 -33.05 23.60
N ASP A 187 14.99 -33.18 23.79
CA ASP A 187 14.38 -34.00 24.85
C ASP A 187 14.78 -35.49 24.81
N SER A 188 15.23 -35.99 23.64
CA SER A 188 15.56 -37.40 23.44
C SER A 188 16.98 -37.82 23.89
N ILE A 189 17.82 -36.90 24.37
CA ILE A 189 19.25 -37.17 24.66
C ILE A 189 19.52 -37.37 26.17
N THR A 190 18.48 -37.51 27.00
CA THR A 190 18.64 -37.66 28.46
C THR A 190 19.44 -38.88 28.93
N ASP A 191 19.73 -39.85 28.05
CA ASP A 191 20.19 -41.19 28.46
C ASP A 191 21.68 -41.49 28.19
N ILE A 192 22.43 -40.59 27.55
CA ILE A 192 23.88 -40.78 27.32
C ILE A 192 24.68 -39.90 28.28
N GLU A 193 24.88 -40.39 29.50
CA GLU A 193 25.73 -39.73 30.50
C GLU A 193 27.17 -39.57 29.97
N GLY A 194 27.58 -38.33 29.67
CA GLY A 194 28.99 -37.94 29.60
C GLY A 194 29.50 -37.31 28.30
N GLU A 195 28.74 -37.32 27.20
CA GLU A 195 29.17 -36.62 25.98
C GLU A 195 28.72 -35.15 25.98
N PRO A 196 29.64 -34.18 25.79
CA PRO A 196 29.26 -32.77 25.71
C PRO A 196 28.45 -32.53 24.44
N ILE A 197 27.26 -31.93 24.60
CA ILE A 197 26.43 -31.53 23.47
C ILE A 197 27.21 -30.52 22.63
N LEU A 198 27.49 -30.84 21.38
CA LEU A 198 28.13 -29.93 20.44
C LEU A 198 27.09 -28.95 19.90
N LEU A 199 27.45 -27.67 19.79
CA LEU A 199 26.64 -26.68 19.09
C LEU A 199 26.81 -26.86 17.57
N ASP A 200 26.07 -27.81 17.03
CA ASP A 200 25.98 -28.14 15.60
C ASP A 200 24.71 -27.55 14.95
N GLN A 201 24.49 -27.83 13.67
CA GLN A 201 23.33 -27.33 12.93
C GLN A 201 21.98 -27.83 13.48
N HIS A 202 21.90 -29.04 14.04
CA HIS A 202 20.65 -29.63 14.54
C HIS A 202 20.27 -29.03 15.89
N SER A 203 21.22 -28.98 16.80
CA SER A 203 21.07 -28.34 18.10
C SER A 203 20.78 -26.83 17.93
N PHE A 204 21.47 -26.13 17.03
CA PHE A 204 21.16 -24.74 16.72
C PHE A 204 19.75 -24.56 16.12
N ALA A 205 19.35 -25.40 15.15
CA ALA A 205 17.99 -25.41 14.61
C ALA A 205 16.93 -25.67 15.70
N HIS A 206 17.24 -26.54 16.68
CA HIS A 206 16.38 -26.80 17.82
C HIS A 206 16.24 -25.55 18.69
N GLY A 207 17.34 -24.91 19.09
CA GLY A 207 17.32 -23.66 19.86
C GLY A 207 16.52 -22.54 19.21
N LEU A 208 16.59 -22.44 17.87
CA LEU A 208 15.85 -21.45 17.07
C LEU A 208 14.33 -21.69 17.01
N THR A 209 13.87 -22.92 17.27
CA THR A 209 12.48 -23.34 16.95
C THR A 209 11.73 -24.05 18.08
N HIS A 210 12.38 -24.46 19.18
CA HIS A 210 11.74 -25.31 20.21
C HIS A 210 10.48 -24.67 20.81
N ASP A 211 10.45 -23.34 20.91
CA ASP A 211 9.42 -22.52 21.53
C ASP A 211 8.32 -22.07 20.56
N VAL A 212 8.38 -22.47 19.29
CA VAL A 212 7.45 -22.01 18.24
C VAL A 212 6.79 -23.15 17.48
N GLN A 213 6.76 -24.34 18.09
CA GLN A 213 6.17 -25.56 17.49
C GLN A 213 4.66 -25.45 17.27
N HIS A 214 3.95 -24.55 17.97
CA HIS A 214 2.52 -24.28 17.73
C HIS A 214 2.26 -23.62 16.36
N TYR A 215 3.28 -23.08 15.69
CA TYR A 215 3.11 -22.58 14.32
C TYR A 215 3.11 -23.73 13.31
N ASN A 216 1.96 -23.98 12.69
CA ASN A 216 1.84 -24.99 11.65
C ASN A 216 2.23 -24.42 10.27
N ILE A 217 3.32 -24.91 9.70
CA ILE A 217 3.84 -24.51 8.38
C ILE A 217 2.81 -24.74 7.26
N ASP A 218 1.97 -25.77 7.36
CA ASP A 218 1.02 -26.14 6.30
C ASP A 218 -0.05 -25.06 6.08
N PHE A 219 -0.31 -24.25 7.11
CA PHE A 219 -1.30 -23.17 7.02
C PHE A 219 -0.91 -22.08 6.03
N GLU A 220 0.38 -21.93 5.69
CA GLU A 220 0.84 -20.99 4.67
C GLU A 220 0.38 -21.33 3.26
N ASN A 221 0.10 -22.61 3.00
CA ASN A 221 -0.41 -23.08 1.72
C ASN A 221 -1.94 -23.28 1.72
N SER A 222 -2.54 -23.35 2.91
CA SER A 222 -3.96 -23.59 3.10
C SER A 222 -4.83 -22.38 2.71
N MET A 223 -6.06 -22.64 2.27
CA MET A 223 -7.04 -21.63 1.86
C MET A 223 -7.95 -21.24 3.03
N THR A 224 -7.33 -20.81 4.12
CA THR A 224 -7.98 -20.41 5.38
C THR A 224 -7.60 -18.98 5.73
N THR A 225 -8.31 -18.39 6.70
CA THR A 225 -7.94 -17.08 7.24
C THR A 225 -6.94 -17.25 8.38
N ASN A 226 -6.09 -16.26 8.60
CA ASN A 226 -5.11 -16.22 9.70
C ASN A 226 -5.79 -16.41 11.06
N PHE A 227 -6.95 -15.78 11.26
CA PHE A 227 -7.75 -15.96 12.48
C PHE A 227 -8.22 -17.41 12.64
N HIS A 228 -8.68 -18.03 11.55
CA HIS A 228 -9.11 -19.43 11.57
C HIS A 228 -7.93 -20.35 11.91
N ASP A 229 -6.76 -20.14 11.31
CA ASP A 229 -5.59 -20.99 11.59
C ASP A 229 -5.16 -20.97 13.05
N VAL A 230 -5.34 -19.84 13.73
CA VAL A 230 -4.96 -19.70 15.14
C VAL A 230 -6.07 -20.13 16.09
N PHE A 231 -7.36 -19.98 15.78
CA PHE A 231 -8.44 -20.22 16.77
C PHE A 231 -9.40 -21.37 16.45
N SER A 232 -9.23 -22.11 15.34
CA SER A 232 -10.24 -23.09 14.92
C SER A 232 -10.38 -24.34 15.78
N ASP A 233 -9.34 -24.75 16.51
CA ASP A 233 -9.43 -25.98 17.32
C ASP A 233 -10.42 -25.83 18.49
N GLU A 234 -10.81 -24.59 18.84
CA GLU A 234 -11.81 -24.31 19.87
C GLU A 234 -13.18 -24.92 19.55
N GLN A 235 -13.53 -25.07 18.27
CA GLN A 235 -14.83 -25.64 17.87
C GLN A 235 -14.96 -27.15 18.13
N LYS A 236 -13.86 -27.85 18.45
CA LYS A 236 -13.88 -29.30 18.72
C LYS A 236 -14.15 -29.66 20.19
N GLY A 237 -14.35 -28.67 21.07
CA GLY A 237 -14.94 -28.89 22.41
C GLY A 237 -13.98 -29.18 23.56
N ASP A 238 -12.65 -29.18 23.34
CA ASP A 238 -11.65 -29.55 24.37
C ASP A 238 -10.91 -28.35 25.00
N VAL A 239 -11.37 -27.11 24.78
CA VAL A 239 -10.62 -25.93 25.24
C VAL A 239 -11.05 -25.51 26.65
N LYS A 240 -10.06 -25.49 27.56
CA LYS A 240 -10.18 -24.96 28.91
C LYS A 240 -10.68 -23.51 28.84
N GLU A 241 -11.75 -23.18 29.57
CA GLU A 241 -12.49 -21.90 29.58
C GLU A 241 -11.66 -20.60 29.77
N GLY A 242 -10.34 -20.67 30.00
CA GLY A 242 -9.49 -19.52 30.34
C GLY A 242 -8.78 -18.79 29.19
N ASN A 243 -8.77 -19.31 27.95
CA ASN A 243 -7.93 -18.76 26.86
C ASN A 243 -8.71 -18.20 25.65
N SER A 244 -10.04 -18.03 25.74
CA SER A 244 -10.79 -17.46 24.62
C SER A 244 -10.52 -15.96 24.48
N VAL A 245 -10.24 -15.52 23.26
CA VAL A 245 -9.98 -14.11 22.96
C VAL A 245 -11.31 -13.37 22.75
N LYS A 246 -11.49 -12.24 23.44
CA LYS A 246 -12.69 -11.42 23.31
C LYS A 246 -12.70 -10.76 21.92
N THR A 247 -13.77 -10.99 21.15
CA THR A 247 -13.94 -10.39 19.83
C THR A 247 -15.03 -9.31 19.85
N VAL A 248 -14.78 -8.22 19.12
CA VAL A 248 -15.71 -7.10 18.95
C VAL A 248 -16.26 -7.12 17.53
N ARG A 249 -17.54 -6.75 17.41
CA ARG A 249 -18.20 -6.65 16.11
C ARG A 249 -17.71 -5.40 15.36
N THR A 250 -16.80 -5.58 14.41
CA THR A 250 -16.23 -4.51 13.57
C THR A 250 -17.08 -4.11 12.36
N LEU A 251 -18.23 -4.76 12.14
CA LEU A 251 -19.03 -4.62 10.90
C LEU A 251 -18.21 -4.93 9.64
N SER A 252 -17.52 -6.08 9.65
CA SER A 252 -16.67 -6.56 8.56
C SER A 252 -17.30 -6.60 7.16
N CYS A 253 -18.63 -6.55 7.05
CA CYS A 253 -19.37 -6.45 5.79
C CYS A 253 -19.15 -5.15 5.02
N ILE A 254 -18.79 -4.05 5.70
CA ILE A 254 -18.64 -2.71 5.12
C ILE A 254 -17.27 -2.10 5.41
N ASP A 255 -16.33 -2.91 5.93
CA ASP A 255 -14.97 -2.46 6.18
C ASP A 255 -14.14 -2.52 4.89
N TYR A 256 -14.10 -1.40 4.17
CA TYR A 256 -13.30 -1.22 2.95
C TYR A 256 -11.82 -0.98 3.23
N THR A 257 -11.45 -0.68 4.48
CA THR A 257 -10.05 -0.43 4.85
C THR A 257 -9.33 -1.75 5.05
N ALA A 258 -9.90 -2.64 5.85
CA ALA A 258 -9.35 -3.97 6.08
C ALA A 258 -9.85 -5.00 5.05
N ASP A 259 -10.83 -4.69 4.19
CA ASP A 259 -11.37 -5.57 3.15
C ASP A 259 -11.78 -6.96 3.71
N THR A 260 -12.44 -6.97 4.87
CA THR A 260 -12.75 -8.21 5.62
C THR A 260 -14.02 -8.94 5.17
N PHE A 261 -14.79 -8.34 4.26
CA PHE A 261 -15.99 -8.97 3.71
C PHE A 261 -15.62 -10.16 2.82
N ARG A 262 -16.61 -10.98 2.46
CA ARG A 262 -16.39 -12.25 1.75
C ARG A 262 -15.98 -12.04 0.29
N SER A 263 -16.73 -11.19 -0.43
CA SER A 263 -16.58 -10.98 -1.87
C SER A 263 -16.38 -9.51 -2.23
N LYS A 264 -15.25 -9.20 -2.89
CA LYS A 264 -14.94 -7.87 -3.45
C LYS A 264 -15.80 -7.51 -4.63
N SER A 265 -16.03 -8.46 -5.53
CA SER A 265 -16.87 -8.24 -6.70
C SER A 265 -18.30 -7.88 -6.29
N TYR A 266 -18.82 -8.47 -5.20
CA TYR A 266 -20.13 -8.12 -4.66
C TYR A 266 -20.22 -6.63 -4.29
N VAL A 267 -19.30 -6.12 -3.48
CA VAL A 267 -19.24 -4.71 -3.08
C VAL A 267 -19.14 -3.78 -4.29
N VAL A 268 -18.28 -4.15 -5.23
CA VAL A 268 -18.04 -3.36 -6.45
C VAL A 268 -19.30 -3.28 -7.31
N ILE A 269 -20.00 -4.40 -7.51
CA ILE A 269 -21.28 -4.45 -8.23
C ILE A 269 -22.36 -3.71 -7.46
N LEU A 270 -22.35 -3.76 -6.12
CA LEU A 270 -23.31 -3.08 -5.26
C LEU A 270 -23.27 -1.55 -5.48
N TRP A 271 -22.08 -0.97 -5.52
CA TRP A 271 -21.90 0.46 -5.81
C TRP A 271 -22.32 0.83 -7.24
N VAL A 272 -22.00 0.00 -8.23
CA VAL A 272 -22.44 0.21 -9.62
C VAL A 272 -23.96 0.12 -9.72
N ALA A 273 -24.58 -0.87 -9.07
CA ALA A 273 -26.02 -1.04 -9.05
C ALA A 273 -26.72 0.15 -8.38
N TRP A 274 -26.17 0.66 -7.27
CA TRP A 274 -26.66 1.87 -6.61
C TRP A 274 -26.62 3.07 -7.54
N ILE A 275 -25.50 3.32 -8.22
CA ILE A 275 -25.35 4.43 -9.18
C ILE A 275 -26.37 4.30 -10.32
N LEU A 276 -26.50 3.12 -10.92
CA LEU A 276 -27.42 2.87 -12.03
C LEU A 276 -28.87 3.04 -11.59
N THR A 277 -29.24 2.51 -10.43
CA THR A 277 -30.58 2.63 -9.84
C THR A 277 -30.88 4.11 -9.59
N TYR A 278 -29.93 4.83 -9.01
CA TYR A 278 -30.07 6.24 -8.70
C TYR A 278 -30.28 7.10 -9.95
N PHE A 279 -29.44 6.93 -10.99
CA PHE A 279 -29.62 7.68 -12.25
C PHE A 279 -30.93 7.30 -12.96
N SER A 280 -31.30 6.02 -12.96
CA SER A 280 -32.59 5.57 -13.50
C SER A 280 -33.76 6.20 -12.74
N TYR A 281 -33.64 6.36 -11.42
CA TYR A 281 -34.68 6.93 -10.57
C TYR A 281 -34.79 8.46 -10.75
N LEU A 282 -33.68 9.19 -10.67
CA LEU A 282 -33.62 10.63 -10.91
C LEU A 282 -34.19 11.03 -12.26
N GLN A 283 -33.95 10.23 -13.29
CA GLN A 283 -34.49 10.50 -14.63
C GLN A 283 -36.00 10.21 -14.70
N SER A 284 -36.48 9.21 -13.96
CA SER A 284 -37.89 8.78 -13.98
C SER A 284 -38.83 9.72 -13.20
N GLN A 285 -38.29 10.37 -12.18
CA GLN A 285 -39.05 11.14 -11.21
C GLN A 285 -38.64 12.61 -11.34
N ASN A 286 -39.63 13.51 -11.34
CA ASN A 286 -39.39 14.91 -11.04
C ASN A 286 -38.96 15.07 -9.56
N VAL A 287 -37.96 14.32 -9.04
CA VAL A 287 -37.51 14.36 -7.63
C VAL A 287 -37.13 15.78 -7.21
N LEU A 288 -36.67 16.59 -8.16
CA LEU A 288 -36.47 18.04 -8.06
C LEU A 288 -37.73 18.82 -7.62
N THR A 289 -38.90 18.20 -7.55
CA THR A 289 -40.16 18.82 -7.11
C THR A 289 -40.49 18.58 -5.64
N MET A 290 -39.77 17.71 -4.94
CA MET A 290 -39.99 17.44 -3.51
C MET A 290 -39.75 18.67 -2.64
N ALA A 291 -38.96 19.63 -3.12
CA ALA A 291 -38.63 20.84 -2.40
C ALA A 291 -38.85 22.08 -3.26
N LYS A 292 -40.06 22.28 -3.79
CA LYS A 292 -40.44 23.55 -4.42
C LYS A 292 -40.58 24.63 -3.35
N LEU A 293 -39.72 25.64 -3.41
CA LEU A 293 -39.97 26.91 -2.74
C LEU A 293 -41.13 27.61 -3.43
N GLN A 294 -42.08 28.10 -2.62
CA GLN A 294 -43.12 29.01 -3.11
C GLN A 294 -42.51 30.40 -3.26
N CYS A 295 -41.78 30.63 -4.35
CA CYS A 295 -41.28 31.94 -4.74
C CYS A 295 -41.43 32.13 -6.25
N ASP A 296 -41.35 33.38 -6.71
CA ASP A 296 -41.52 33.71 -8.12
C ASP A 296 -40.33 33.18 -8.94
N GLU A 297 -40.61 32.31 -9.92
CA GLU A 297 -39.59 31.63 -10.74
C GLU A 297 -38.69 32.61 -11.51
N PHE A 298 -39.15 33.85 -11.70
CA PHE A 298 -38.41 34.90 -12.39
C PHE A 298 -37.36 35.60 -11.53
N GLU A 299 -37.40 35.45 -10.20
CA GLU A 299 -36.36 36.03 -9.35
C GLU A 299 -35.12 35.13 -9.29
N PHE A 300 -33.97 35.67 -9.70
CA PHE A 300 -32.68 34.97 -9.65
C PHE A 300 -32.40 34.35 -8.27
N GLY A 301 -32.78 35.06 -7.19
CA GLY A 301 -32.66 34.55 -5.82
C GLY A 301 -33.50 33.30 -5.56
N CYS A 302 -34.73 33.26 -6.08
CA CYS A 302 -35.61 32.10 -6.01
C CYS A 302 -35.02 30.92 -6.78
N THR A 303 -34.56 31.12 -8.02
CA THR A 303 -33.94 30.05 -8.83
C THR A 303 -32.68 29.49 -8.16
N LEU A 304 -31.82 30.37 -7.62
CA LEU A 304 -30.61 29.97 -6.90
C LEU A 304 -30.94 29.20 -5.63
N ALA A 305 -31.86 29.70 -4.80
CA ALA A 305 -32.30 29.04 -3.58
C ALA A 305 -32.95 27.67 -3.88
N GLN A 306 -33.78 27.60 -4.92
CA GLN A 306 -34.39 26.36 -5.41
C GLN A 306 -33.32 25.36 -5.86
N GLY A 307 -32.30 25.82 -6.59
CA GLY A 307 -31.18 24.99 -7.01
C GLY A 307 -30.38 24.43 -5.83
N ILE A 308 -30.07 25.26 -4.84
CA ILE A 308 -29.37 24.85 -3.61
C ILE A 308 -30.21 23.85 -2.83
N LEU A 309 -31.50 24.15 -2.60
CA LEU A 309 -32.40 23.28 -1.84
C LEU A 309 -32.56 21.91 -2.52
N ASN A 310 -32.74 21.92 -3.83
CA ASN A 310 -32.79 20.70 -4.64
C ASN A 310 -31.51 19.87 -4.49
N TRP A 311 -30.34 20.51 -4.55
CA TRP A 311 -29.07 19.81 -4.40
C TRP A 311 -28.89 19.23 -2.99
N LEU A 312 -29.28 19.98 -1.94
CA LEU A 312 -29.24 19.49 -0.56
C LEU A 312 -30.15 18.28 -0.35
N VAL A 313 -31.36 18.30 -0.91
CA VAL A 313 -32.30 17.16 -0.82
C VAL A 313 -31.76 15.94 -1.57
N ILE A 314 -31.22 16.14 -2.77
CA ILE A 314 -30.54 15.10 -3.57
C ILE A 314 -29.39 14.49 -2.77
N MET A 315 -28.52 15.30 -2.18
CA MET A 315 -27.39 14.82 -1.37
C MET A 315 -27.83 14.10 -0.10
N PHE A 316 -28.85 14.61 0.59
CA PHE A 316 -29.42 13.96 1.76
C PHE A 316 -30.02 12.59 1.42
N GLN A 317 -30.82 12.50 0.35
CA GLN A 317 -31.38 11.24 -0.12
C GLN A 317 -30.28 10.25 -0.54
N LEU A 318 -29.28 10.71 -1.30
CA LEU A 318 -28.14 9.89 -1.70
C LEU A 318 -27.38 9.34 -0.50
N SER A 319 -27.08 10.18 0.48
CA SER A 319 -26.33 9.80 1.66
C SER A 319 -27.14 8.85 2.54
N VAL A 320 -28.37 9.21 2.92
CA VAL A 320 -29.16 8.40 3.86
C VAL A 320 -29.65 7.11 3.23
N LEU A 321 -30.31 7.17 2.07
CA LEU A 321 -30.84 5.96 1.41
C LEU A 321 -29.70 5.10 0.88
N GLY A 322 -28.64 5.72 0.35
CA GLY A 322 -27.44 5.01 -0.09
C GLY A 322 -26.78 4.27 1.07
N SER A 323 -26.56 4.92 2.21
CA SER A 323 -26.00 4.25 3.39
C SER A 323 -26.89 3.11 3.88
N ILE A 324 -28.21 3.30 3.98
CA ILE A 324 -29.14 2.23 4.38
C ILE A 324 -29.05 1.05 3.41
N PHE A 325 -29.09 1.32 2.10
CA PHE A 325 -29.00 0.30 1.07
C PHE A 325 -27.66 -0.45 1.12
N ILE A 326 -26.53 0.26 1.13
CA ILE A 326 -25.19 -0.34 1.12
C ILE A 326 -24.97 -1.19 2.38
N ILE A 327 -25.35 -0.69 3.56
CA ILE A 327 -25.21 -1.44 4.83
C ILE A 327 -26.10 -2.68 4.82
N ALA A 328 -27.38 -2.53 4.47
CA ALA A 328 -28.33 -3.64 4.50
C ALA A 328 -28.01 -4.71 3.46
N ALA A 329 -27.70 -4.32 2.22
CA ALA A 329 -27.30 -5.23 1.16
C ALA A 329 -25.97 -5.95 1.48
N SER A 330 -25.00 -5.24 2.08
CA SER A 330 -23.72 -5.84 2.45
C SER A 330 -23.79 -6.77 3.66
N ALA A 331 -24.84 -6.71 4.49
CA ALA A 331 -24.94 -7.48 5.73
C ALA A 331 -24.78 -9.01 5.53
N GLY A 332 -25.15 -9.53 4.36
CA GLY A 332 -24.97 -10.94 3.99
C GLY A 332 -23.56 -11.31 3.48
N ASN A 333 -22.71 -10.32 3.16
CA ASN A 333 -21.39 -10.51 2.55
C ASN A 333 -20.29 -10.79 3.60
N VAL A 334 -20.56 -11.65 4.58
CA VAL A 334 -19.60 -12.08 5.61
C VAL A 334 -19.53 -13.60 5.61
N LYS A 335 -18.33 -14.17 5.72
CA LYS A 335 -18.08 -15.64 5.67
C LYS A 335 -18.98 -16.41 6.65
N ASN A 336 -19.11 -15.89 7.86
CA ASN A 336 -19.92 -16.46 8.94
C ASN A 336 -21.17 -15.63 9.25
N ALA A 337 -21.78 -14.96 8.25
CA ALA A 337 -22.99 -14.19 8.48
C ALA A 337 -24.11 -15.08 9.05
N ASN A 338 -24.90 -14.60 10.00
CA ASN A 338 -26.14 -15.28 10.40
C ASN A 338 -27.07 -15.38 9.16
N PRO A 339 -27.75 -16.52 8.89
CA PRO A 339 -28.70 -16.63 7.77
C PRO A 339 -29.71 -15.47 7.70
N PHE A 340 -30.14 -14.95 8.85
CA PHE A 340 -31.00 -13.77 8.93
C PHE A 340 -30.39 -12.55 8.22
N LEU A 341 -29.10 -12.27 8.41
CA LEU A 341 -28.43 -11.14 7.75
C LEU A 341 -28.33 -11.32 6.23
N MET A 342 -28.25 -12.56 5.74
CA MET A 342 -28.33 -12.84 4.30
C MET A 342 -29.72 -12.53 3.74
N VAL A 343 -30.77 -12.89 4.47
CA VAL A 343 -32.16 -12.56 4.10
C VAL A 343 -32.35 -11.04 4.09
N VAL A 344 -31.81 -10.32 5.08
CA VAL A 344 -31.83 -8.85 5.08
C VAL A 344 -31.17 -8.27 3.82
N GLY A 345 -30.01 -8.81 3.41
CA GLY A 345 -29.33 -8.38 2.18
C GLY A 345 -30.13 -8.66 0.90
N ILE A 346 -30.77 -9.83 0.82
CA ILE A 346 -31.69 -10.20 -0.27
C ILE A 346 -32.88 -9.24 -0.31
N CYS A 347 -33.54 -9.02 0.82
CA CYS A 347 -34.68 -8.11 0.94
C CYS A 347 -34.30 -6.68 0.58
N ALA A 348 -33.15 -6.18 1.03
CA ALA A 348 -32.67 -4.84 0.67
C ALA A 348 -32.45 -4.72 -0.85
N THR A 349 -31.80 -5.70 -1.47
CA THR A 349 -31.59 -5.73 -2.93
C THR A 349 -32.91 -5.78 -3.70
N LEU A 350 -33.87 -6.59 -3.24
CA LEU A 350 -35.19 -6.65 -3.83
C LEU A 350 -35.95 -5.33 -3.66
N ILE A 351 -35.96 -4.73 -2.47
CA ILE A 351 -36.73 -3.52 -2.17
C ILE A 351 -36.17 -2.30 -2.90
N PHE A 352 -34.86 -2.10 -2.90
CA PHE A 352 -34.24 -0.89 -3.45
C PHE A 352 -33.96 -0.99 -4.94
N ILE A 353 -33.62 -2.18 -5.44
CA ILE A 353 -33.39 -2.38 -6.86
C ILE A 353 -34.67 -2.95 -7.46
N VAL A 354 -34.96 -4.24 -7.29
CA VAL A 354 -35.93 -4.96 -8.14
C VAL A 354 -37.39 -4.46 -8.04
N LEU A 355 -37.89 -4.14 -6.86
CA LEU A 355 -39.30 -3.85 -6.59
C LEU A 355 -39.80 -2.55 -7.28
N PRO A 356 -39.05 -1.43 -7.27
CA PRO A 356 -39.36 -0.24 -8.07
C PRO A 356 -39.61 -0.51 -9.56
N PHE A 357 -39.08 -1.62 -10.10
CA PHE A 357 -39.28 -2.00 -11.50
C PHE A 357 -40.65 -2.65 -11.73
N PHE A 358 -41.24 -3.31 -10.74
CA PHE A 358 -42.48 -4.08 -10.91
C PHE A 358 -43.69 -3.43 -10.24
N LEU A 359 -43.48 -2.66 -9.18
CA LEU A 359 -44.57 -2.06 -8.41
C LEU A 359 -44.53 -0.52 -8.47
N GLU A 360 -45.68 0.07 -8.77
CA GLU A 360 -45.94 1.49 -8.58
C GLU A 360 -46.35 1.73 -7.12
N LEU A 361 -45.38 2.09 -6.29
CA LEU A 361 -45.57 2.45 -4.89
C LEU A 361 -45.54 3.98 -4.78
N SER A 362 -46.52 4.53 -4.07
CA SER A 362 -46.50 5.93 -3.64
C SER A 362 -46.55 5.94 -2.12
N VAL A 363 -45.37 5.88 -1.49
CA VAL A 363 -45.25 5.88 -0.03
C VAL A 363 -44.44 7.11 0.38
N GLY A 364 -45.16 8.21 0.64
CA GLY A 364 -44.57 9.47 1.09
C GLY A 364 -43.50 10.01 0.13
N VAL A 365 -42.26 10.08 0.62
CA VAL A 365 -41.08 10.64 -0.08
C VAL A 365 -40.61 9.76 -1.25
N VAL A 366 -41.08 8.52 -1.35
CA VAL A 366 -40.71 7.61 -2.45
C VAL A 366 -41.95 7.33 -3.31
N SER A 367 -41.97 7.92 -4.50
CA SER A 367 -42.89 7.51 -5.57
C SER A 367 -42.12 6.67 -6.58
N THR A 368 -42.69 5.58 -7.09
CA THR A 368 -42.13 4.82 -8.22
C THR A 368 -43.03 4.91 -9.44
N LYS A 369 -43.94 5.89 -9.48
CA LYS A 369 -44.84 6.11 -10.62
C LYS A 369 -44.01 6.37 -11.87
N LYS A 370 -44.14 5.50 -12.87
CA LYS A 370 -43.35 5.58 -14.10
C LYS A 370 -43.87 6.70 -14.98
N SER A 371 -43.04 7.71 -15.24
CA SER A 371 -43.29 8.61 -16.36
C SER A 371 -43.07 7.83 -17.66
N ARG A 372 -44.11 7.71 -18.48
CA ARG A 372 -44.10 6.91 -19.72
C ARG A 372 -43.12 7.45 -20.77
N GLU A 373 -42.65 8.69 -20.63
CA GLU A 373 -41.92 9.43 -21.67
C GLU A 373 -40.43 9.68 -21.35
N GLY A 374 -39.94 9.34 -20.15
CA GLY A 374 -38.61 9.78 -19.70
C GLY A 374 -37.57 8.69 -19.39
N ILE A 375 -37.95 7.42 -19.28
CA ILE A 375 -37.05 6.39 -18.75
C ILE A 375 -36.15 5.84 -19.86
N ASN A 376 -34.83 5.96 -19.69
CA ASN A 376 -33.87 5.29 -20.55
C ASN A 376 -33.92 3.76 -20.29
N PRO A 377 -34.42 2.94 -21.24
CA PRO A 377 -34.60 1.51 -21.02
C PRO A 377 -33.28 0.79 -20.78
N VAL A 378 -32.17 1.30 -21.31
CA VAL A 378 -30.85 0.66 -21.17
C VAL A 378 -30.35 0.74 -19.73
N LEU A 379 -30.36 1.94 -19.12
CA LEU A 379 -29.93 2.12 -17.72
C LEU A 379 -30.83 1.33 -16.77
N TYR A 380 -32.12 1.35 -17.06
CA TYR A 380 -33.13 0.58 -16.37
C TYR A 380 -32.81 -0.93 -16.40
N HIS A 381 -32.59 -1.52 -17.58
CA HIS A 381 -32.27 -2.95 -17.70
C HIS A 381 -30.92 -3.32 -17.08
N LEU A 382 -29.90 -2.49 -17.25
CA LEU A 382 -28.59 -2.72 -16.64
C LEU A 382 -28.67 -2.75 -15.11
N SER A 383 -29.46 -1.85 -14.51
CA SER A 383 -29.69 -1.80 -13.08
C SER A 383 -30.34 -3.09 -12.56
N VAL A 384 -31.35 -3.59 -13.26
CA VAL A 384 -32.03 -4.86 -12.93
C VAL A 384 -31.07 -6.04 -13.05
N ILE A 385 -30.27 -6.10 -14.11
CA ILE A 385 -29.27 -7.16 -14.30
C ILE A 385 -28.28 -7.15 -13.13
N CYS A 386 -27.79 -5.97 -12.71
CA CYS A 386 -26.92 -5.87 -11.55
C CYS A 386 -27.62 -6.32 -10.26
N GLY A 387 -28.90 -5.97 -10.08
CA GLY A 387 -29.71 -6.45 -8.97
C GLY A 387 -29.82 -7.98 -8.91
N PHE A 388 -30.07 -8.64 -10.05
CA PHE A 388 -30.09 -10.10 -10.11
C PHE A 388 -28.73 -10.72 -9.83
N ILE A 389 -27.64 -10.14 -10.35
CA ILE A 389 -26.28 -10.61 -10.04
C ILE A 389 -25.99 -10.50 -8.53
N LEU A 390 -26.43 -9.43 -7.89
CA LEU A 390 -26.32 -9.24 -6.44
C LEU A 390 -27.18 -10.23 -5.64
N LEU A 391 -28.28 -10.74 -6.20
CA LEU A 391 -29.08 -11.76 -5.52
C LEU A 391 -28.43 -13.15 -5.60
N ILE A 392 -27.64 -13.43 -6.63
CA ILE A 392 -26.99 -14.74 -6.80
C ILE A 392 -26.06 -15.05 -5.62
N ASP A 393 -25.23 -14.10 -5.18
CA ASP A 393 -24.23 -14.36 -4.13
C ASP A 393 -24.84 -14.79 -2.77
N PRO A 394 -25.78 -14.04 -2.14
CA PRO A 394 -26.40 -14.46 -0.89
C PRO A 394 -27.26 -15.72 -1.04
N VAL A 395 -27.90 -15.93 -2.20
CA VAL A 395 -28.65 -17.16 -2.48
C VAL A 395 -27.71 -18.37 -2.55
N MET A 396 -26.59 -18.24 -3.26
CA MET A 396 -25.55 -19.27 -3.31
C MET A 396 -24.98 -19.55 -1.93
N ASN A 397 -24.83 -18.54 -1.08
CA ASN A 397 -24.38 -18.70 0.31
C ASN A 397 -25.39 -19.51 1.16
N ILE A 398 -26.70 -19.26 1.00
CA ILE A 398 -27.74 -20.06 1.64
C ILE A 398 -27.69 -21.52 1.13
N PHE A 399 -27.58 -21.73 -0.18
CA PHE A 399 -27.46 -23.07 -0.76
C PHE A 399 -26.21 -23.82 -0.27
N GLN A 400 -25.08 -23.12 -0.10
CA GLN A 400 -23.85 -23.69 0.44
C GLN A 400 -24.02 -24.25 1.86
N ARG A 401 -24.88 -23.65 2.67
CA ARG A 401 -25.14 -24.14 4.03
C ARG A 401 -26.15 -25.27 4.08
N LEU A 402 -27.04 -25.36 3.09
CA LEU A 402 -28.06 -26.40 3.01
C LEU A 402 -27.55 -27.66 2.32
N LEU A 403 -26.62 -27.54 1.38
CA LEU A 403 -26.07 -28.66 0.63
C LEU A 403 -24.86 -29.28 1.34
N PRO A 404 -24.73 -30.62 1.38
CA PRO A 404 -23.56 -31.28 1.92
C PRO A 404 -22.29 -30.92 1.11
N GLU A 405 -21.15 -30.77 1.80
CA GLU A 405 -19.86 -30.26 1.27
C GLU A 405 -19.31 -30.99 0.03
N LYS A 406 -19.85 -32.14 -0.37
CA LYS A 406 -19.32 -32.99 -1.44
C LYS A 406 -19.63 -32.54 -2.87
N SER A 407 -20.38 -31.46 -3.09
CA SER A 407 -20.73 -31.05 -4.46
C SER A 407 -19.59 -30.28 -5.16
N SER A 408 -19.13 -30.81 -6.30
CA SER A 408 -18.00 -30.27 -7.08
C SER A 408 -18.24 -28.86 -7.62
N LEU A 409 -19.48 -28.55 -8.00
CA LEU A 409 -19.87 -27.24 -8.54
C LEU A 409 -19.72 -26.13 -7.47
N LEU A 410 -20.07 -26.45 -6.23
CA LEU A 410 -19.99 -25.52 -5.11
C LEU A 410 -18.53 -25.14 -4.80
N MET A 411 -17.64 -26.13 -4.81
CA MET A 411 -16.20 -25.91 -4.68
C MET A 411 -15.63 -25.03 -5.80
N PHE A 412 -16.11 -25.20 -7.04
CA PHE A 412 -15.67 -24.37 -8.16
C PHE A 412 -16.03 -22.89 -7.96
N VAL A 413 -17.27 -22.60 -7.54
CA VAL A 413 -17.73 -21.23 -7.27
C VAL A 413 -16.98 -20.62 -6.07
N GLN A 414 -16.85 -21.38 -4.97
CA GLN A 414 -16.13 -20.93 -3.78
C GLN A 414 -14.67 -20.58 -4.08
N LYS A 415 -13.99 -21.39 -4.91
CA LYS A 415 -12.60 -21.17 -5.29
C LYS A 415 -12.35 -19.88 -6.06
N HIS A 416 -13.37 -19.30 -6.70
CA HIS A 416 -13.23 -18.09 -7.49
C HIS A 416 -13.71 -16.81 -6.79
N MET A 417 -14.60 -16.92 -5.81
CA MET A 417 -15.24 -15.75 -5.18
C MET A 417 -14.73 -15.41 -3.78
N ASP A 418 -13.97 -16.29 -3.12
CA ASP A 418 -13.58 -16.10 -1.72
C ASP A 418 -12.25 -15.34 -1.56
N ASN A 419 -12.27 -14.31 -0.70
CA ASN A 419 -11.09 -13.56 -0.28
C ASN A 419 -10.04 -14.43 0.43
N THR A 420 -10.41 -15.62 0.93
CA THR A 420 -9.45 -16.60 1.51
C THR A 420 -8.32 -16.97 0.54
N ARG A 421 -8.58 -16.93 -0.77
CA ARG A 421 -7.55 -17.20 -1.77
C ARG A 421 -6.51 -16.09 -1.85
N LEU A 422 -6.96 -14.84 -1.75
CA LEU A 422 -6.05 -13.69 -1.70
C LEU A 422 -5.25 -13.72 -0.41
N GLU A 423 -5.85 -14.13 0.70
CA GLU A 423 -5.16 -14.30 1.99
C GLU A 423 -4.12 -15.41 1.92
N ALA A 424 -4.44 -16.54 1.29
CA ALA A 424 -3.46 -17.60 1.00
C ALA A 424 -2.32 -17.09 0.10
N ALA A 425 -2.60 -16.24 -0.89
CA ALA A 425 -1.55 -15.63 -1.71
C ALA A 425 -0.65 -14.69 -0.88
N VAL A 426 -1.22 -13.90 0.04
CA VAL A 426 -0.46 -13.04 0.97
C VAL A 426 0.41 -13.86 1.92
N LYS A 427 -0.08 -14.98 2.45
CA LYS A 427 0.72 -15.92 3.26
C LYS A 427 1.92 -16.46 2.47
N ARG A 428 1.70 -16.89 1.23
CA ARG A 428 2.77 -17.35 0.32
C ARG A 428 3.77 -16.26 0.02
N ALA A 429 3.29 -15.04 -0.23
CA ALA A 429 4.14 -13.88 -0.47
C ALA A 429 5.00 -13.55 0.75
N ALA A 430 4.45 -13.60 1.96
CA ALA A 430 5.24 -13.41 3.18
C ALA A 430 6.39 -14.44 3.26
N SER A 431 6.14 -15.69 2.88
CA SER A 431 7.17 -16.73 2.82
C SER A 431 8.20 -16.52 1.72
N PHE A 432 7.74 -16.19 0.51
CA PHE A 432 8.62 -15.87 -0.61
C PHE A 432 9.55 -14.69 -0.26
N LYS A 433 9.00 -13.60 0.27
CA LYS A 433 9.76 -12.39 0.57
C LYS A 433 10.73 -12.59 1.72
N MET A 434 10.35 -13.34 2.76
CA MET A 434 11.27 -13.68 3.86
C MET A 434 12.45 -14.51 3.35
N ASN A 435 12.19 -15.48 2.47
CA ASN A 435 13.25 -16.25 1.87
C ASN A 435 14.12 -15.42 0.92
N ARG A 436 13.51 -14.50 0.16
CA ARG A 436 14.23 -13.54 -0.69
C ARG A 436 15.15 -12.64 0.14
N LEU A 437 14.67 -12.14 1.28
CA LEU A 437 15.45 -11.33 2.22
C LEU A 437 16.68 -12.09 2.72
N VAL A 438 16.50 -13.35 3.15
CA VAL A 438 17.61 -14.21 3.61
C VAL A 438 18.62 -14.48 2.48
N ARG A 439 18.14 -14.79 1.26
CA ARG A 439 19.03 -15.00 0.10
C ARG A 439 19.80 -13.74 -0.27
N ASN A 440 19.14 -12.59 -0.33
CA ASN A 440 19.78 -11.30 -0.60
C ASN A 440 20.86 -11.00 0.46
N ALA A 441 20.61 -11.34 1.73
CA ALA A 441 21.62 -11.21 2.78
C ALA A 441 22.81 -12.16 2.58
N CYS A 442 22.56 -13.43 2.24
CA CYS A 442 23.62 -14.39 1.91
C CYS A 442 24.44 -13.95 0.68
N ASP A 443 23.81 -13.35 -0.32
CA ASP A 443 24.50 -12.87 -1.52
C ASP A 443 25.41 -11.68 -1.19
N VAL A 444 25.04 -10.83 -0.22
CA VAL A 444 25.92 -9.79 0.32
C VAL A 444 27.15 -10.40 1.01
N HIS A 445 26.96 -11.45 1.83
CA HIS A 445 28.08 -12.15 2.48
C HIS A 445 29.00 -12.84 1.46
N LYS A 446 28.44 -13.50 0.43
CA LYS A 446 29.24 -14.11 -0.65
C LYS A 446 30.02 -13.06 -1.43
N ALA A 447 29.42 -11.91 -1.72
CA ALA A 447 30.11 -10.80 -2.37
C ALA A 447 31.24 -10.25 -1.48
N ALA A 448 31.03 -10.18 -0.16
CA ALA A 448 32.05 -9.80 0.81
C ALA A 448 33.22 -10.79 0.84
N GLU A 449 32.96 -12.11 0.82
CA GLU A 449 34.00 -13.14 0.77
C GLU A 449 34.83 -13.10 -0.52
N LEU A 450 34.20 -12.75 -1.65
CA LEU A 450 34.89 -12.61 -2.94
C LEU A 450 35.76 -11.34 -3.01
N ASP A 451 35.29 -10.23 -2.42
CA ASP A 451 36.01 -8.95 -2.39
C ASP A 451 37.16 -8.97 -1.36
N GLY A 452 36.98 -9.67 -0.24
CA GLY A 452 37.90 -9.69 0.91
C GLY A 452 39.13 -10.59 0.75
N GLY A 453 39.67 -10.72 -0.47
CA GLY A 453 40.73 -11.67 -0.83
C GLY A 453 41.88 -11.84 0.20
N ILE A 454 42.46 -13.05 0.21
CA ILE A 454 43.38 -13.74 1.13
C ILE A 454 44.53 -12.91 1.80
N GLY A 455 44.73 -11.63 1.48
CA GLY A 455 45.90 -10.84 1.89
C GLY A 455 45.72 -9.80 3.00
N GLN A 456 44.51 -9.47 3.47
CA GLN A 456 44.30 -8.39 4.46
C GLN A 456 43.85 -8.93 5.83
N GLY A 457 44.80 -9.44 6.61
CA GLY A 457 44.57 -10.14 7.88
C GLY A 457 44.10 -9.30 9.09
N LEU A 458 43.40 -8.18 8.88
CA LEU A 458 42.96 -7.29 9.98
C LEU A 458 41.50 -6.84 9.91
N GLU A 459 40.78 -7.07 8.80
CA GLU A 459 39.37 -6.70 8.72
C GLU A 459 38.46 -7.87 9.15
N THR A 460 37.54 -7.59 10.07
CA THR A 460 36.54 -8.58 10.50
C THR A 460 35.57 -8.85 9.34
N ARG A 461 35.09 -10.10 9.18
CA ARG A 461 34.06 -10.46 8.18
C ARG A 461 32.85 -9.54 8.25
N TYR A 462 32.47 -9.15 9.47
CA TYR A 462 31.46 -8.13 9.75
C TYR A 462 31.68 -6.83 8.98
N GLY A 463 32.88 -6.25 9.04
CA GLY A 463 33.20 -4.99 8.36
C GLY A 463 33.10 -5.12 6.84
N ILE A 464 33.60 -6.24 6.29
CA ILE A 464 33.55 -6.49 4.84
C ILE A 464 32.10 -6.68 4.37
N ALA A 465 31.27 -7.38 5.14
CA ALA A 465 29.83 -7.52 4.85
C ALA A 465 29.09 -6.17 4.86
N MET A 466 29.42 -5.27 5.79
CA MET A 466 28.88 -3.91 5.82
C MET A 466 29.26 -3.09 4.58
N LEU A 467 30.51 -3.21 4.12
CA LEU A 467 30.99 -2.57 2.89
C LEU A 467 30.28 -3.13 1.66
N ALA A 468 30.14 -4.46 1.57
CA ALA A 468 29.42 -5.13 0.50
C ALA A 468 27.94 -4.72 0.47
N PHE A 469 27.32 -4.60 1.64
CA PHE A 469 25.95 -4.08 1.78
C PHE A 469 25.83 -2.64 1.25
N ALA A 470 26.77 -1.76 1.61
CA ALA A 470 26.79 -0.38 1.11
C ALA A 470 26.90 -0.33 -0.43
N LYS A 471 27.79 -1.15 -1.03
CA LYS A 471 27.89 -1.28 -2.50
C LYS A 471 26.60 -1.82 -3.12
N ALA A 472 25.97 -2.81 -2.50
CA ALA A 472 24.71 -3.40 -2.97
C ALA A 472 23.54 -2.41 -2.87
N SER A 473 23.57 -1.47 -1.91
CA SER A 473 22.51 -0.48 -1.71
C SER A 473 22.37 0.55 -2.83
N ASP A 474 23.42 0.75 -3.64
CA ASP A 474 23.40 1.63 -4.81
C ASP A 474 22.71 0.99 -6.03
N GLN A 475 22.43 -0.32 -5.98
CA GLN A 475 21.76 -1.02 -7.07
C GLN A 475 20.30 -0.59 -7.17
N LYS A 476 19.89 -0.21 -8.39
CA LYS A 476 18.52 0.18 -8.68
C LYS A 476 17.97 -0.58 -9.88
N GLU A 477 16.75 -1.07 -9.75
CA GLU A 477 16.00 -1.72 -10.83
C GLU A 477 15.06 -0.71 -11.49
N GLU A 478 14.86 -0.82 -12.80
CA GLU A 478 13.82 -0.06 -13.49
C GLU A 478 12.43 -0.56 -13.06
N LEU A 479 11.51 0.36 -12.78
CA LEU A 479 10.13 -0.01 -12.49
C LEU A 479 9.47 -0.71 -13.67
N MET A 480 8.59 -1.65 -13.35
CA MET A 480 7.90 -2.46 -14.34
C MET A 480 7.11 -1.59 -15.31
N ASN A 481 7.28 -1.90 -16.59
CA ASN A 481 6.45 -1.30 -17.63
C ASN A 481 5.00 -1.80 -17.49
N PHE A 482 4.05 -1.01 -18.00
CA PHE A 482 2.63 -1.32 -18.00
C PHE A 482 2.32 -2.76 -18.47
N ARG A 483 2.91 -3.18 -19.59
CA ARG A 483 2.67 -4.50 -20.20
C ARG A 483 3.21 -5.63 -19.31
N GLN A 484 4.35 -5.41 -18.67
CA GLN A 484 4.94 -6.38 -17.73
C GLN A 484 4.07 -6.49 -16.47
N THR A 485 3.54 -5.38 -15.97
CA THR A 485 2.65 -5.37 -14.80
C THR A 485 1.40 -6.20 -15.06
N TRP A 486 0.73 -6.00 -16.20
CA TRP A 486 -0.43 -6.83 -16.59
C TRP A 486 -0.08 -8.30 -16.79
N LYS A 487 1.09 -8.61 -17.37
CA LYS A 487 1.58 -9.98 -17.50
C LYS A 487 1.74 -10.64 -16.12
N ARG A 488 2.32 -9.94 -15.14
CA ARG A 488 2.51 -10.46 -13.77
C ARG A 488 1.19 -10.59 -12.99
N ILE A 489 0.23 -9.68 -13.20
CA ILE A 489 -1.13 -9.81 -12.64
C ILE A 489 -1.78 -11.09 -13.18
N TRP A 490 -1.71 -11.31 -14.49
CA TRP A 490 -2.31 -12.49 -15.13
C TRP A 490 -1.65 -13.80 -14.68
N ASN A 491 -0.32 -13.81 -14.56
CA ASN A 491 0.45 -14.94 -14.06
C ASN A 491 0.30 -15.16 -12.55
N ARG A 492 -0.33 -14.23 -11.83
CA ARG A 492 -0.44 -14.17 -10.36
C ARG A 492 0.85 -14.00 -9.58
N GLU A 493 2.00 -13.91 -10.24
CA GLU A 493 3.31 -13.59 -9.64
C GLU A 493 3.24 -12.36 -8.72
N LEU A 494 2.47 -11.34 -9.10
CA LEU A 494 2.35 -10.14 -8.27
C LEU A 494 1.63 -10.38 -6.92
N PHE A 495 0.68 -11.31 -6.90
CA PHE A 495 -0.08 -11.64 -5.69
C PHE A 495 0.68 -12.67 -4.83
N GLU A 496 1.35 -13.65 -5.46
CA GLU A 496 2.03 -14.73 -4.75
C GLU A 496 3.47 -14.39 -4.35
N ASP A 497 4.19 -13.56 -5.11
CA ASP A 497 5.58 -13.17 -4.79
C ASP A 497 5.62 -11.87 -3.99
N GLU A 498 4.90 -10.83 -4.44
CA GLU A 498 4.95 -9.51 -3.81
C GLU A 498 3.83 -9.33 -2.76
N GLY A 499 2.76 -10.12 -2.82
CA GLY A 499 1.63 -10.01 -1.90
C GLY A 499 0.93 -8.66 -2.02
N ILE A 500 0.78 -8.15 -3.25
CA ILE A 500 0.04 -6.91 -3.50
C ILE A 500 -1.45 -7.22 -3.51
N TRP A 501 -2.16 -6.65 -2.56
CA TRP A 501 -3.61 -6.75 -2.48
C TRP A 501 -4.23 -5.43 -2.93
N LEU A 502 -4.95 -5.46 -4.06
CA LEU A 502 -5.58 -4.28 -4.63
C LEU A 502 -6.78 -3.85 -3.77
N THR A 503 -6.83 -2.59 -3.38
CA THR A 503 -7.91 -2.05 -2.53
C THR A 503 -9.25 -2.13 -3.25
N THR A 504 -10.33 -2.32 -2.49
CA THR A 504 -11.68 -2.39 -3.08
C THR A 504 -12.11 -1.06 -3.68
N HIS A 505 -11.66 0.08 -3.16
CA HIS A 505 -11.89 1.39 -3.80
C HIS A 505 -11.26 1.47 -5.19
N VAL A 506 -10.02 0.98 -5.37
CA VAL A 506 -9.35 0.96 -6.67
C VAL A 506 -10.07 0.06 -7.66
N LEU A 507 -10.53 -1.12 -7.23
CA LEU A 507 -11.29 -2.04 -8.08
C LEU A 507 -12.69 -1.49 -8.41
N ALA A 508 -13.38 -0.92 -7.43
CA ALA A 508 -14.68 -0.27 -7.61
C ALA A 508 -14.57 0.92 -8.55
N GLY A 509 -13.56 1.76 -8.37
CA GLY A 509 -13.26 2.88 -9.24
C GLY A 509 -13.00 2.43 -10.68
N ASN A 510 -12.21 1.37 -10.89
CA ASN A 510 -11.96 0.83 -12.22
C ASN A 510 -13.24 0.30 -12.89
N LEU A 511 -14.08 -0.43 -12.15
CA LEU A 511 -15.37 -0.87 -12.69
C LEU A 511 -16.30 0.33 -12.97
N ALA A 512 -16.31 1.34 -12.11
CA ALA A 512 -17.07 2.55 -12.29
C ALA A 512 -16.65 3.31 -13.57
N GLN A 513 -15.35 3.31 -13.89
CA GLN A 513 -14.85 3.83 -15.18
C GLN A 513 -15.37 3.04 -16.38
N VAL A 514 -15.46 1.70 -16.27
CA VAL A 514 -16.10 0.86 -17.30
C VAL A 514 -17.59 1.21 -17.42
N THR A 515 -18.28 1.42 -16.31
CA THR A 515 -19.68 1.87 -16.30
C THR A 515 -19.82 3.23 -17.00
N VAL A 516 -18.91 4.18 -16.75
CA VAL A 516 -18.88 5.48 -17.43
C VAL A 516 -18.67 5.31 -18.94
N CYS A 517 -17.79 4.41 -19.37
CA CYS A 517 -17.56 4.09 -20.78
C CYS A 517 -18.87 3.62 -21.45
N VAL A 518 -19.58 2.67 -20.82
CA VAL A 518 -20.87 2.16 -21.31
C VAL A 518 -21.96 3.25 -21.28
N LEU A 519 -22.01 4.04 -20.21
CA LEU A 519 -22.95 5.15 -20.05
C LEU A 519 -22.78 6.18 -21.17
N LEU A 520 -21.56 6.59 -21.48
CA LEU A 520 -21.29 7.56 -22.55
C LEU A 520 -21.62 7.01 -23.93
N ALA A 521 -21.37 5.71 -24.17
CA ALA A 521 -21.77 5.06 -25.42
C ALA A 521 -23.31 5.04 -25.56
N THR A 522 -24.01 4.79 -24.46
CA THR A 522 -25.48 4.81 -24.41
C THR A 522 -26.03 6.22 -24.60
N LEU A 523 -25.47 7.22 -23.92
CA LEU A 523 -25.83 8.63 -24.08
C LEU A 523 -25.63 9.08 -25.52
N PHE A 524 -24.55 8.66 -26.17
CA PHE A 524 -24.34 8.93 -27.59
C PHE A 524 -25.44 8.32 -28.45
N ALA A 525 -25.77 7.04 -28.24
CA ALA A 525 -26.83 6.38 -29.01
C ALA A 525 -28.16 7.14 -28.87
N ILE A 526 -28.47 7.65 -27.68
CA ILE A 526 -29.68 8.44 -27.39
C ILE A 526 -29.65 9.81 -28.05
N VAL A 527 -28.54 10.55 -27.92
CA VAL A 527 -28.40 11.86 -28.56
C VAL A 527 -28.51 11.71 -30.08
N TYR A 528 -27.87 10.68 -30.64
CA TYR A 528 -27.94 10.38 -32.06
C TYR A 528 -29.37 10.00 -32.50
N SER A 529 -30.12 9.22 -31.73
CA SER A 529 -31.49 8.85 -32.05
C SER A 529 -32.54 9.92 -31.72
N SER A 530 -32.16 10.98 -31.00
CA SER A 530 -33.09 12.03 -30.59
C SER A 530 -33.68 12.79 -31.78
N GLU A 531 -34.98 13.08 -31.73
CA GLU A 531 -35.68 13.82 -32.79
C GLU A 531 -35.07 15.19 -33.02
N LEU A 532 -34.67 15.90 -31.96
CA LEU A 532 -34.01 17.21 -32.07
C LEU A 532 -32.71 17.13 -32.87
N PHE A 533 -31.88 16.12 -32.63
CA PHE A 533 -30.63 15.94 -33.36
C PHE A 533 -30.89 15.58 -34.83
N GLN A 534 -31.85 14.69 -35.09
CA GLN A 534 -32.25 14.33 -36.45
C GLN A 534 -32.85 15.52 -37.22
N GLN A 535 -33.70 16.33 -36.58
CA GLN A 535 -34.21 17.58 -37.13
C GLN A 535 -33.08 18.57 -37.46
N GLY A 536 -32.05 18.65 -36.60
CA GLY A 536 -30.86 19.45 -36.86
C GLY A 536 -30.08 18.97 -38.09
N LEU A 537 -29.92 17.65 -38.25
CA LEU A 537 -29.31 17.05 -39.45
C LEU A 537 -30.14 17.32 -40.72
N ASP A 538 -31.46 17.20 -40.63
CA ASP A 538 -32.37 17.48 -41.74
C ASP A 538 -32.37 18.97 -42.12
N HIS A 539 -32.23 19.87 -41.15
CA HIS A 539 -32.09 21.30 -41.40
C HIS A 539 -30.79 21.62 -42.15
N LEU A 540 -29.66 21.00 -41.75
CA LEU A 540 -28.37 21.17 -42.43
C LEU A 540 -28.41 20.70 -43.89
N ASP A 541 -29.11 19.61 -44.19
CA ASP A 541 -29.29 19.15 -45.58
C ASP A 541 -30.10 20.13 -46.44
N LYS A 542 -31.03 20.88 -45.84
CA LYS A 542 -31.84 21.87 -46.57
C LYS A 542 -31.07 23.14 -46.94
N LEU A 543 -29.98 23.46 -46.24
CA LEU A 543 -29.22 24.70 -46.48
C LEU A 543 -28.46 24.71 -47.81
N VAL A 544 -28.07 23.54 -48.35
CA VAL A 544 -27.32 23.44 -49.62
C VAL A 544 -27.99 22.44 -50.55
N PRO A 545 -28.79 22.90 -51.53
CA PRO A 545 -29.46 22.02 -52.48
C PRO A 545 -28.46 21.17 -53.27
N GLY A 546 -28.66 19.86 -53.31
CA GLY A 546 -27.89 18.92 -54.15
C GLY A 546 -26.72 18.20 -53.46
N TYR A 547 -26.36 18.52 -52.21
CA TYR A 547 -25.31 17.82 -51.46
C TYR A 547 -25.70 17.63 -49.99
N SER A 548 -25.69 16.39 -49.48
CA SER A 548 -25.92 16.15 -48.05
C SER A 548 -24.75 16.70 -47.22
N GLN A 549 -25.08 17.52 -46.22
CA GLN A 549 -24.11 18.14 -45.31
C GLN A 549 -24.10 17.45 -43.93
N ARG A 550 -24.85 16.36 -43.74
CA ARG A 550 -24.90 15.59 -42.48
C ARG A 550 -23.52 15.20 -41.97
N TRP A 551 -22.62 14.80 -42.88
CA TRP A 551 -21.26 14.36 -42.53
C TRP A 551 -20.45 15.44 -41.79
N ARG A 552 -20.75 16.73 -42.00
CA ARG A 552 -20.07 17.83 -41.31
C ARG A 552 -20.34 17.88 -39.82
N LEU A 553 -21.49 17.40 -39.36
CA LEU A 553 -21.81 17.29 -37.93
C LEU A 553 -21.52 15.87 -37.41
N LEU A 554 -21.82 14.86 -38.22
CA LEU A 554 -21.72 13.45 -37.81
C LEU A 554 -20.26 13.00 -37.62
N VAL A 555 -19.34 13.41 -38.50
CA VAL A 555 -17.93 13.01 -38.41
C VAL A 555 -17.25 13.60 -37.17
N PRO A 556 -17.34 14.92 -36.89
CA PRO A 556 -16.79 15.48 -35.65
C PRO A 556 -17.41 14.89 -34.38
N LEU A 557 -18.73 14.66 -34.38
CA LEU A 557 -19.41 14.04 -33.24
C LEU A 557 -18.90 12.61 -32.99
N PHE A 558 -18.87 11.78 -34.02
CA PHE A 558 -18.40 10.40 -33.92
C PHE A 558 -16.93 10.32 -33.51
N PHE A 559 -16.09 11.18 -34.09
CA PHE A 559 -14.66 11.22 -33.76
C PHE A 559 -14.43 11.73 -32.33
N GLY A 560 -15.10 12.80 -31.92
CA GLY A 560 -15.03 13.32 -30.55
C GLY A 560 -15.38 12.24 -29.54
N ILE A 561 -16.49 11.53 -29.75
CA ILE A 561 -16.93 10.45 -28.85
C ILE A 561 -15.94 9.28 -28.87
N SER A 562 -15.43 8.89 -30.04
CA SER A 562 -14.40 7.86 -30.14
C SER A 562 -13.13 8.24 -29.37
N CYS A 563 -12.69 9.50 -29.46
CA CYS A 563 -11.56 10.01 -28.69
C CYS A 563 -11.85 10.02 -27.18
N GLY A 564 -13.05 10.43 -26.77
CA GLY A 564 -13.50 10.36 -25.38
C GLY A 564 -13.47 8.94 -24.83
N GLN A 565 -13.95 7.96 -25.61
CA GLN A 565 -13.96 6.55 -25.23
C GLN A 565 -12.55 5.93 -25.17
N LEU A 566 -11.72 6.20 -26.19
CA LEU A 566 -10.32 5.77 -26.19
C LEU A 566 -9.53 6.36 -25.01
N THR A 567 -9.87 7.57 -24.60
CA THR A 567 -9.26 8.21 -23.42
C THR A 567 -9.65 7.46 -22.14
N ILE A 568 -10.92 7.10 -21.96
CA ILE A 568 -11.37 6.29 -20.82
C ILE A 568 -10.66 4.94 -20.80
N ILE A 569 -10.63 4.23 -21.94
CA ILE A 569 -9.94 2.94 -22.06
C ILE A 569 -8.45 3.09 -21.68
N SER A 570 -7.81 4.18 -22.11
CA SER A 570 -6.43 4.48 -21.73
C SER A 570 -6.28 4.69 -20.22
N ILE A 571 -7.18 5.45 -19.58
CA ILE A 571 -7.18 5.69 -18.12
C ILE A 571 -7.38 4.38 -17.36
N ILE A 572 -8.44 3.62 -17.69
CA ILE A 572 -8.77 2.31 -17.09
C ILE A 572 -7.55 1.39 -17.10
N SER A 573 -6.90 1.30 -18.26
CA SER A 573 -5.77 0.40 -18.44
C SER A 573 -4.61 0.76 -17.49
N LYS A 574 -4.31 2.07 -17.34
CA LYS A 574 -3.13 2.58 -16.62
C LYS A 574 -3.31 2.62 -15.10
N TYR A 575 -4.55 2.65 -14.62
CA TYR A 575 -4.86 2.91 -13.22
C TYR A 575 -4.33 1.82 -12.26
N ILE A 576 -4.58 0.54 -12.57
CA ILE A 576 -4.10 -0.59 -11.75
C ILE A 576 -2.56 -0.68 -11.75
N PRO A 577 -1.87 -0.64 -12.91
CA PRO A 577 -0.41 -0.61 -12.93
C PRO A 577 0.21 0.56 -12.15
N SER A 578 -0.43 1.73 -12.20
CA SER A 578 0.03 2.90 -11.44
C SER A 578 -0.12 2.70 -9.92
N SER A 579 -1.24 2.11 -9.48
CA SER A 579 -1.46 1.72 -8.07
C SER A 579 -0.36 0.78 -7.58
N ILE A 580 -0.08 -0.27 -8.35
CA ILE A 580 0.96 -1.27 -8.06
C ILE A 580 2.35 -0.62 -7.98
N ASN A 581 2.70 0.21 -8.97
CA ASN A 581 3.98 0.89 -9.00
C ASN A 581 4.15 1.85 -7.82
N THR A 582 3.06 2.45 -7.33
CA THR A 582 3.07 3.31 -6.15
C THR A 582 3.28 2.51 -4.87
N ILE A 583 2.59 1.37 -4.69
CA ILE A 583 2.82 0.45 -3.56
C ILE A 583 4.27 -0.05 -3.56
N LEU A 584 4.78 -0.46 -4.72
CA LEU A 584 6.16 -0.93 -4.84
C LEU A 584 7.19 0.18 -4.55
N GLN A 585 6.89 1.44 -4.87
CA GLN A 585 7.73 2.58 -4.47
C GLN A 585 7.74 2.78 -2.96
N PHE A 586 6.61 2.63 -2.26
CA PHE A 586 6.60 2.69 -0.80
C PHE A 586 7.42 1.55 -0.19
N ARG A 587 7.17 0.30 -0.60
CA ARG A 587 7.84 -0.87 -0.05
C ARG A 587 9.35 -0.92 -0.30
N SER A 588 9.83 -0.38 -1.43
CA SER A 588 11.27 -0.37 -1.76
C SER A 588 12.04 0.85 -1.24
N GLY A 589 11.37 1.78 -0.56
CA GLY A 589 11.98 3.05 -0.13
C GLY A 589 12.16 4.07 -1.25
N GLY A 590 11.41 3.97 -2.34
CA GLY A 590 11.30 5.02 -3.35
C GLY A 590 10.56 6.27 -2.81
N PHE A 591 9.74 6.10 -1.79
CA PHE A 591 9.25 7.17 -0.92
C PHE A 591 9.83 6.96 0.49
N GLU A 592 10.33 8.04 1.10
CA GLU A 592 10.82 7.99 2.48
C GLU A 592 9.67 7.72 3.46
N THR A 593 9.91 6.83 4.44
CA THR A 593 8.91 6.36 5.41
C THR A 593 9.20 6.89 6.81
N LEU A 594 10.04 6.22 7.60
CA LEU A 594 10.30 6.57 9.01
C LEU A 594 10.84 8.00 9.20
N LYS A 595 11.71 8.46 8.29
CA LYS A 595 12.37 9.78 8.37
C LYS A 595 11.66 10.88 7.58
N GLY A 596 10.65 10.50 6.79
CA GLY A 596 10.02 11.40 5.83
C GLY A 596 8.82 12.13 6.41
N ASN A 597 8.92 13.46 6.56
CA ASN A 597 7.76 14.31 6.93
C ASN A 597 6.58 14.16 5.94
N SER A 598 6.85 13.78 4.69
CA SER A 598 5.81 13.48 3.70
C SER A 598 4.97 12.26 4.06
N PHE A 599 5.54 11.26 4.72
CA PHE A 599 4.81 10.06 5.13
C PHE A 599 3.81 10.36 6.23
N LEU A 600 4.18 11.23 7.18
CA LEU A 600 3.27 11.70 8.22
C LEU A 600 2.04 12.39 7.64
N LYS A 601 2.21 13.26 6.62
CA LYS A 601 1.08 13.91 5.91
C LYS A 601 0.10 12.89 5.29
N LEU A 602 0.57 11.72 4.90
CA LEU A 602 -0.25 10.66 4.33
C LEU A 602 -1.04 9.87 5.39
N ARG A 603 -0.60 9.87 6.66
CA ARG A 603 -1.30 9.21 7.77
C ARG A 603 -2.44 10.07 8.35
N TYR A 604 -2.47 11.37 8.06
CA TYR A 604 -3.55 12.27 8.48
C TYR A 604 -4.79 12.20 7.60
N ALA A 605 -5.98 12.33 8.20
CA ALA A 605 -7.27 12.41 7.50
C ALA A 605 -7.45 11.27 6.47
N VAL A 606 -7.31 10.02 6.95
CA VAL A 606 -7.46 8.80 6.15
C VAL A 606 -8.91 8.63 5.67
N ASP A 607 -9.87 9.22 6.38
CA ASP A 607 -11.30 9.30 6.03
C ASP A 607 -11.56 9.95 4.67
N ASN A 608 -10.65 10.83 4.20
CA ASN A 608 -10.72 11.40 2.86
C ASN A 608 -10.62 10.35 1.75
N SER A 609 -10.15 9.12 2.04
CA SER A 609 -10.18 8.00 1.08
C SER A 609 -11.59 7.70 0.55
N SER A 610 -12.64 8.03 1.30
CA SER A 610 -14.04 7.93 0.85
C SER A 610 -14.37 8.77 -0.40
N LEU A 611 -13.62 9.86 -0.63
CA LEU A 611 -13.77 10.72 -1.82
C LEU A 611 -13.21 10.06 -3.10
N LEU A 612 -12.39 9.02 -2.95
CA LEU A 612 -11.66 8.43 -4.07
C LEU A 612 -12.60 7.83 -5.10
N PHE A 613 -13.60 7.06 -4.68
CA PHE A 613 -14.56 6.44 -5.61
C PHE A 613 -15.32 7.48 -6.46
N GLY A 614 -15.86 8.52 -5.82
CA GLY A 614 -16.58 9.59 -6.51
C GLY A 614 -15.67 10.38 -7.45
N SER A 615 -14.45 10.71 -7.02
CA SER A 615 -13.48 11.43 -7.86
C SER A 615 -13.01 10.63 -9.07
N ILE A 616 -12.83 9.31 -8.94
CA ILE A 616 -12.53 8.43 -10.09
C ILE A 616 -13.69 8.40 -11.08
N PHE A 617 -14.92 8.23 -10.60
CA PHE A 617 -16.12 8.18 -11.45
C PHE A 617 -16.32 9.49 -12.22
N TRP A 618 -16.43 10.61 -11.50
CA TRP A 618 -16.69 11.92 -12.09
C TRP A 618 -15.50 12.46 -12.86
N GLY A 619 -14.28 12.27 -12.36
CA GLY A 619 -13.05 12.68 -13.05
C GLY A 619 -12.94 12.01 -14.42
N THR A 620 -13.18 10.70 -14.52
CA THR A 620 -13.18 9.99 -15.80
C THR A 620 -14.31 10.43 -16.72
N PHE A 621 -15.53 10.64 -16.18
CA PHE A 621 -16.65 11.17 -16.96
C PHE A 621 -16.34 12.53 -17.56
N TYR A 622 -15.92 13.51 -16.75
CA TYR A 622 -15.59 14.86 -17.21
C TYR A 622 -14.42 14.86 -18.18
N THR A 623 -13.36 14.08 -17.92
CA THR A 623 -12.24 13.91 -18.86
C THR A 623 -12.74 13.51 -20.24
N SER A 624 -13.58 12.47 -20.30
CA SER A 624 -14.08 11.95 -21.56
C SER A 624 -14.96 12.94 -22.30
N VAL A 625 -15.87 13.62 -21.59
CA VAL A 625 -16.76 14.64 -22.17
C VAL A 625 -15.94 15.83 -22.67
N ILE A 626 -14.99 16.35 -21.89
CA ILE A 626 -14.18 17.50 -22.28
C ILE A 626 -13.27 17.15 -23.47
N VAL A 627 -12.59 16.01 -23.43
CA VAL A 627 -11.74 15.56 -24.54
C VAL A 627 -12.58 15.33 -25.80
N GLY A 628 -13.72 14.67 -25.67
CA GLY A 628 -14.61 14.43 -26.81
C GLY A 628 -15.18 15.71 -27.40
N PHE A 629 -15.61 16.64 -26.55
CA PHE A 629 -16.10 17.96 -26.95
C PHE A 629 -14.99 18.79 -27.63
N PHE A 630 -13.77 18.78 -27.08
CA PHE A 630 -12.63 19.46 -27.67
C PHE A 630 -12.33 18.97 -29.10
N PHE A 631 -12.25 17.65 -29.30
CA PHE A 631 -12.02 17.09 -30.63
C PHE A 631 -13.21 17.28 -31.58
N MET A 632 -14.44 17.25 -31.06
CA MET A 632 -15.65 17.56 -31.82
C MET A 632 -15.64 19.01 -32.32
N ILE A 633 -15.33 19.99 -31.47
CA ILE A 633 -15.21 21.40 -31.88
C ILE A 633 -14.06 21.58 -32.86
N LEU A 634 -12.89 21.03 -32.55
CA LEU A 634 -11.71 21.17 -33.39
C LEU A 634 -12.00 20.67 -34.81
N LEU A 635 -12.52 19.45 -34.96
CA LEU A 635 -12.90 18.91 -36.26
C LEU A 635 -14.08 19.65 -36.89
N GLY A 636 -15.08 20.05 -36.09
CA GLY A 636 -16.23 20.81 -36.58
C GLY A 636 -15.81 22.13 -37.23
N ILE A 637 -14.90 22.87 -36.60
CA ILE A 637 -14.33 24.11 -37.14
C ILE A 637 -13.50 23.81 -38.41
N LEU A 638 -12.67 22.76 -38.39
CA LEU A 638 -11.85 22.38 -39.55
C LEU A 638 -12.68 21.97 -40.76
N MET A 639 -13.87 21.40 -40.55
CA MET A 639 -14.77 20.92 -41.60
C MET A 639 -15.78 21.98 -42.05
N TRP A 640 -15.87 23.11 -41.37
CA TRP A 640 -16.77 24.19 -41.74
C TRP A 640 -16.20 25.00 -42.93
N PRO A 641 -16.98 25.22 -44.01
CA PRO A 641 -16.46 25.80 -45.26
C PRO A 641 -15.86 27.19 -45.08
N ASP A 642 -16.48 28.05 -44.27
CA ASP A 642 -15.99 29.42 -44.05
C ASP A 642 -14.65 29.42 -43.29
N PHE A 643 -14.47 28.44 -42.39
CA PHE A 643 -13.23 28.28 -41.64
C PHE A 643 -12.17 27.51 -42.42
N ALA A 644 -12.54 26.63 -43.35
CA ALA A 644 -11.60 25.84 -44.14
C ALA A 644 -10.58 26.72 -44.89
N GLN A 645 -11.00 27.90 -45.37
CA GLN A 645 -10.09 28.87 -45.99
C GLN A 645 -9.08 29.46 -44.98
N ILE A 646 -9.57 29.89 -43.81
CA ILE A 646 -8.73 30.43 -42.73
C ILE A 646 -7.74 29.36 -42.23
N VAL A 647 -8.23 28.14 -42.06
CA VAL A 647 -7.45 26.96 -41.67
C VAL A 647 -6.38 26.66 -42.73
N GLY A 648 -6.72 26.76 -44.03
CA GLY A 648 -5.76 26.61 -45.11
C GLY A 648 -4.61 27.63 -45.01
N VAL A 649 -4.93 28.89 -44.73
CA VAL A 649 -3.92 29.95 -44.50
C VAL A 649 -3.08 29.67 -43.25
N LEU A 650 -3.71 29.28 -42.15
CA LEU A 650 -3.01 28.90 -40.92
C LEU A 650 -2.08 27.71 -41.14
N PHE A 651 -2.51 26.70 -41.88
CA PHE A 651 -1.72 25.52 -42.20
C PHE A 651 -0.51 25.87 -43.07
N ALA A 652 -0.69 26.73 -44.08
CA ALA A 652 0.41 27.27 -44.88
C ALA A 652 1.42 28.04 -44.01
N ASN A 653 0.94 28.85 -43.05
CA ASN A 653 1.79 29.55 -42.10
C ASN A 653 2.54 28.59 -41.17
N ILE A 654 1.90 27.53 -40.67
CA ILE A 654 2.55 26.49 -39.86
C ILE A 654 3.66 25.78 -40.65
N ILE A 655 3.41 25.43 -41.91
CA ILE A 655 4.44 24.87 -42.81
C ILE A 655 5.58 25.86 -43.00
N GLY A 656 5.28 27.13 -43.25
CA GLY A 656 6.29 28.20 -43.37
C GLY A 656 7.16 28.31 -42.12
N ILE A 657 6.53 28.37 -40.93
CA ILE A 657 7.24 28.37 -39.65
C ILE A 657 8.09 27.10 -39.49
N GLY A 658 7.55 25.92 -39.81
CA GLY A 658 8.27 24.66 -39.77
C GLY A 658 9.53 24.66 -40.65
N LEU A 659 9.42 25.16 -41.88
CA LEU A 659 10.54 25.32 -42.80
C LEU A 659 11.59 26.31 -42.25
N THR A 660 11.17 27.43 -41.64
CA THR A 660 12.13 28.37 -41.03
C THR A 660 12.87 27.77 -39.83
N VAL A 661 12.18 26.97 -38.99
CA VAL A 661 12.81 26.25 -37.87
C VAL A 661 13.78 25.19 -38.38
N MET A 662 13.42 24.46 -39.44
CA MET A 662 14.30 23.49 -40.09
C MET A 662 15.54 24.16 -40.67
N LEU A 663 15.37 25.28 -41.41
CA LEU A 663 16.47 26.07 -41.96
C LEU A 663 17.41 26.56 -40.85
N LYS A 664 16.85 27.13 -39.79
CA LYS A 664 17.61 27.56 -38.61
C LYS A 664 18.42 26.41 -38.01
N TRP A 665 17.83 25.22 -37.86
CA TRP A 665 18.54 24.05 -37.34
C TRP A 665 19.72 23.64 -38.23
N ILE A 666 19.55 23.67 -39.56
CA ILE A 666 20.62 23.39 -40.53
C ILE A 666 21.75 24.43 -40.43
N VAL A 667 21.40 25.73 -40.45
CA VAL A 667 22.37 26.84 -40.34
C VAL A 667 23.12 26.75 -39.01
N LEU A 668 22.42 26.52 -37.90
CA LEU A 668 23.03 26.36 -36.58
C LEU A 668 23.95 25.16 -36.50
N ARG A 669 23.59 24.04 -37.13
CA ARG A 669 24.44 22.83 -37.15
C ARG A 669 25.75 23.08 -37.90
N GLY A 670 25.70 23.79 -39.03
CA GLY A 670 26.89 24.21 -39.77
C GLY A 670 27.74 25.21 -38.99
N TYR A 671 27.11 26.27 -38.49
CA TYR A 671 27.75 27.31 -37.69
C TYR A 671 28.44 26.75 -36.43
N ARG A 672 27.77 25.88 -35.65
CA ARG A 672 28.34 25.27 -34.43
C ARG A 672 29.59 24.45 -34.73
N ARG A 673 29.62 23.71 -35.84
CA ARG A 673 30.82 22.95 -36.24
C ARG A 673 32.03 23.84 -36.52
N VAL A 674 31.79 25.02 -37.09
CA VAL A 674 32.86 25.94 -37.51
C VAL A 674 33.34 26.80 -36.34
N THR A 675 32.42 27.28 -35.50
CA THR A 675 32.69 28.37 -34.55
C THR A 675 32.72 27.96 -33.08
N GLN A 676 32.26 26.76 -32.75
CA GLN A 676 32.22 26.26 -31.37
C GLN A 676 33.00 24.95 -31.23
N GLN A 677 33.56 24.73 -30.04
CA GLN A 677 34.17 23.47 -29.63
C GLN A 677 33.66 23.13 -28.23
N GLY A 678 32.65 22.27 -28.17
CA GLY A 678 31.92 22.02 -26.93
C GLY A 678 31.28 23.31 -26.42
N TYR A 679 31.65 23.71 -25.21
CA TYR A 679 31.16 24.94 -24.57
C TYR A 679 31.94 26.21 -24.94
N TYR A 680 33.08 26.09 -25.63
CA TYR A 680 33.96 27.23 -25.91
C TYR A 680 33.79 27.78 -27.33
N ARG A 681 33.90 29.11 -27.44
CA ARG A 681 33.84 29.85 -28.72
C ARG A 681 35.24 29.87 -29.35
N LYS A 682 35.37 29.43 -30.61
CA LYS A 682 36.61 29.57 -31.40
C LYS A 682 36.77 30.99 -31.96
N ASN A 683 35.67 31.63 -32.32
CA ASN A 683 35.64 33.02 -32.81
C ASN A 683 34.58 33.81 -32.03
N VAL A 684 35.03 34.71 -31.15
CA VAL A 684 34.16 35.47 -30.24
C VAL A 684 33.28 36.47 -30.98
N VAL A 685 33.83 37.18 -31.97
CA VAL A 685 33.12 38.25 -32.70
C VAL A 685 31.99 37.67 -33.53
N LEU A 686 32.29 36.66 -34.36
CA LEU A 686 31.27 35.99 -35.17
C LEU A 686 30.19 35.35 -34.30
N SER A 687 30.59 34.86 -33.11
CA SER A 687 29.66 34.26 -32.17
C SER A 687 28.70 35.25 -31.52
N ASN A 688 29.18 36.45 -31.20
CA ASN A 688 28.34 37.52 -30.70
C ASN A 688 27.34 37.98 -31.79
N VAL A 689 27.79 38.17 -33.03
CA VAL A 689 26.91 38.58 -34.14
C VAL A 689 25.82 37.55 -34.41
N VAL A 690 26.19 36.27 -34.51
CA VAL A 690 25.22 35.19 -34.73
C VAL A 690 24.25 35.05 -33.56
N ASN A 691 24.70 35.24 -32.32
CA ASN A 691 23.81 35.23 -31.17
C ASN A 691 22.76 36.35 -31.22
N ILE A 692 23.14 37.58 -31.59
CA ILE A 692 22.18 38.71 -31.75
C ILE A 692 21.13 38.39 -32.83
N ILE A 693 21.57 37.82 -33.96
CA ILE A 693 20.67 37.38 -35.04
C ILE A 693 19.71 36.29 -34.52
N LEU A 694 20.24 35.32 -33.77
CA LEU A 694 19.43 34.24 -33.20
C LEU A 694 18.48 34.71 -32.11
N GLU A 695 18.85 35.69 -31.29
CA GLU A 695 17.97 36.32 -30.30
C GLU A 695 16.81 37.03 -30.99
N SER A 696 17.08 37.80 -32.04
CA SER A 696 16.06 38.46 -32.86
C SER A 696 15.10 37.45 -33.51
N TRP A 697 15.65 36.35 -34.05
CA TRP A 697 14.85 35.25 -34.62
C TRP A 697 14.05 34.51 -33.54
N ASN A 698 14.65 34.26 -32.36
CA ASN A 698 14.00 33.61 -31.23
C ASN A 698 12.85 34.45 -30.67
N LEU A 699 12.95 35.79 -30.68
CA LEU A 699 11.88 36.67 -30.22
C LEU A 699 10.60 36.44 -31.04
N ALA A 700 10.72 36.37 -32.37
CA ALA A 700 9.60 36.09 -33.26
C ALA A 700 9.02 34.68 -33.08
N LEU A 701 9.89 33.66 -32.91
CA LEU A 701 9.45 32.28 -32.66
C LEU A 701 8.94 32.04 -31.24
N GLY A 702 9.31 32.88 -30.28
CA GLY A 702 8.99 32.76 -28.86
C GLY A 702 7.49 32.73 -28.58
N ILE A 703 6.72 33.54 -29.30
CA ILE A 703 5.24 33.54 -29.24
C ILE A 703 4.71 32.15 -29.62
N GLY A 704 5.20 31.56 -30.71
CA GLY A 704 4.82 30.22 -31.15
C GLY A 704 5.15 29.14 -30.12
N TYR A 705 6.33 29.18 -29.51
CA TYR A 705 6.70 28.23 -28.46
C TYR A 705 5.80 28.36 -27.22
N MET A 706 5.44 29.58 -26.81
CA MET A 706 4.52 29.79 -25.70
C MET A 706 3.11 29.29 -26.00
N LEU A 707 2.62 29.50 -27.23
CA LEU A 707 1.32 28.96 -27.67
C LEU A 707 1.32 27.42 -27.69
N ILE A 708 2.35 26.79 -28.27
CA ILE A 708 2.51 25.33 -28.27
C ILE A 708 2.59 24.79 -26.84
N ARG A 709 3.35 25.45 -25.97
CA ARG A 709 3.43 25.09 -24.54
C ARG A 709 2.08 25.22 -23.85
N GLY A 710 1.33 26.30 -24.08
CA GLY A 710 -0.02 26.48 -23.56
C GLY A 710 -0.97 25.39 -24.03
N LEU A 711 -0.91 25.02 -25.31
CA LEU A 711 -1.69 23.92 -25.87
C LEU A 711 -1.32 22.57 -25.21
N TYR A 712 -0.02 22.30 -25.01
CA TYR A 712 0.40 21.10 -24.28
C TYR A 712 -0.12 21.06 -22.84
N PHE A 713 -0.17 22.20 -22.15
CA PHE A 713 -0.76 22.26 -20.81
C PHE A 713 -2.27 22.00 -20.83
N ILE A 714 -3.01 22.57 -21.78
CA ILE A 714 -4.45 22.32 -21.92
C ILE A 714 -4.72 20.85 -22.27
N LEU A 715 -3.96 20.28 -23.20
CA LEU A 715 -4.08 18.86 -23.56
C LEU A 715 -3.70 17.94 -22.39
N ALA A 716 -2.64 18.26 -21.65
CA ALA A 716 -2.27 17.51 -20.46
C ALA A 716 -3.35 17.65 -19.38
N ALA A 717 -3.84 18.85 -19.10
CA ALA A 717 -4.90 19.08 -18.10
C ALA A 717 -6.15 18.27 -18.44
N THR A 718 -6.60 18.34 -19.70
CA THR A 718 -7.80 17.61 -20.15
C THR A 718 -7.62 16.10 -20.14
N MET A 719 -6.44 15.56 -20.50
CA MET A 719 -6.20 14.11 -20.47
C MET A 719 -5.94 13.55 -19.06
N PHE A 720 -5.45 14.37 -18.13
CA PHE A 720 -5.07 13.92 -16.79
C PHE A 720 -6.07 14.31 -15.69
N ILE A 721 -7.11 15.12 -15.96
CA ILE A 721 -8.11 15.50 -14.96
C ILE A 721 -8.81 14.29 -14.30
N GLY A 722 -9.01 13.20 -15.03
CA GLY A 722 -9.59 11.95 -14.53
C GLY A 722 -8.57 10.99 -13.90
N ARG A 723 -7.29 11.36 -13.86
CA ARG A 723 -6.23 10.56 -13.26
C ARG A 723 -5.92 11.07 -11.86
N VAL A 724 -6.62 10.52 -10.89
CA VAL A 724 -6.36 10.80 -9.47
C VAL A 724 -5.09 10.12 -8.93
N ASP A 725 -4.43 9.27 -9.72
CA ASP A 725 -3.28 8.46 -9.29
C ASP A 725 -1.92 9.15 -9.51
N VAL A 726 -1.88 10.22 -10.32
CA VAL A 726 -0.65 10.93 -10.67
C VAL A 726 -0.84 12.42 -10.41
N PRO A 727 0.10 13.09 -9.71
CA PRO A 727 0.03 14.53 -9.55
C PRO A 727 0.13 15.24 -10.89
N PHE A 728 -0.83 16.13 -11.15
CA PHE A 728 -0.85 16.96 -12.35
C PHE A 728 0.12 18.14 -12.20
N LEU A 729 0.21 18.70 -11.00
CA LEU A 729 1.10 19.81 -10.66
C LEU A 729 2.46 19.31 -10.15
N SER A 730 3.51 20.12 -10.30
CA SER A 730 4.77 19.86 -9.60
C SER A 730 4.56 19.97 -8.09
N GLN A 731 5.43 19.33 -7.31
CA GLN A 731 5.31 19.34 -5.84
C GLN A 731 5.28 20.77 -5.26
N ASP A 732 6.05 21.69 -5.84
CA ASP A 732 6.09 23.09 -5.41
C ASP A 732 4.87 23.90 -5.86
N ALA A 733 4.28 23.56 -7.01
CA ALA A 733 3.09 24.25 -7.53
C ALA A 733 1.78 23.71 -6.93
N CYS A 734 1.84 22.59 -6.21
CA CYS A 734 0.67 21.99 -5.57
C CYS A 734 0.12 22.88 -4.43
N PHE A 735 0.96 23.74 -3.84
CA PHE A 735 0.59 24.60 -2.72
C PHE A 735 0.56 26.06 -3.16
N VAL A 736 -0.63 26.68 -3.08
CA VAL A 736 -0.79 28.14 -3.21
C VAL A 736 -1.23 28.67 -1.84
N GLY A 737 -0.24 29.05 -1.03
CA GLY A 737 -0.46 29.38 0.38
C GLY A 737 -0.89 28.12 1.17
N PRO A 738 -1.96 28.19 1.99
CA PRO A 738 -2.46 27.05 2.75
C PRO A 738 -3.33 26.09 1.92
N ILE A 739 -3.59 26.40 0.65
CA ILE A 739 -4.50 25.65 -0.21
C ILE A 739 -3.69 24.66 -1.06
N GLU A 740 -3.99 23.38 -0.93
CA GLU A 740 -3.49 22.33 -1.81
C GLU A 740 -4.40 22.26 -3.05
N LEU A 741 -3.87 22.60 -4.22
CA LEU A 741 -4.62 22.66 -5.49
C LEU A 741 -4.94 21.27 -6.07
N ASP A 742 -4.07 20.28 -5.83
CA ASP A 742 -4.19 18.92 -6.38
C ASP A 742 -4.08 17.86 -5.25
N SER A 743 -5.13 17.74 -4.45
CA SER A 743 -5.15 16.84 -3.27
C SER A 743 -5.50 15.38 -3.60
N PHE A 744 -6.06 15.09 -4.77
CA PHE A 744 -6.52 13.72 -5.11
C PHE A 744 -5.41 12.67 -5.19
N PRO A 745 -4.22 12.95 -5.78
CA PRO A 745 -3.07 12.05 -5.73
C PRO A 745 -2.61 11.74 -4.29
N LEU A 746 -2.75 12.71 -3.39
CA LEU A 746 -2.48 12.50 -1.97
C LEU A 746 -3.52 11.54 -1.39
N ILE A 747 -4.82 11.83 -1.56
CA ILE A 747 -5.94 10.99 -1.10
C ILE A 747 -5.81 9.55 -1.61
N PHE A 748 -5.47 9.38 -2.88
CA PHE A 748 -5.22 8.07 -3.49
C PHE A 748 -4.09 7.31 -2.77
N ARG A 749 -2.97 7.98 -2.47
CA ARG A 749 -1.88 7.35 -1.69
C ARG A 749 -2.30 7.02 -0.26
N LYS A 750 -3.16 7.83 0.37
CA LYS A 750 -3.70 7.53 1.71
C LYS A 750 -4.52 6.24 1.71
N ASP A 751 -5.37 6.03 0.70
CA ASP A 751 -6.13 4.78 0.54
C ASP A 751 -5.19 3.57 0.41
N LEU A 752 -4.16 3.68 -0.46
CA LEU A 752 -3.19 2.60 -0.64
C LEU A 752 -2.43 2.27 0.66
N LEU A 753 -1.99 3.28 1.40
CA LEU A 753 -1.26 3.10 2.67
C LEU A 753 -2.14 2.54 3.77
N SER A 754 -3.37 3.06 3.92
CA SER A 754 -4.35 2.57 4.88
C SER A 754 -4.64 1.09 4.67
N HIS A 755 -4.82 0.70 3.41
CA HIS A 755 -5.04 -0.69 3.05
C HIS A 755 -3.79 -1.56 3.25
N ASP A 756 -2.60 -1.09 2.85
CA ASP A 756 -1.35 -1.85 3.05
C ASP A 756 -1.02 -2.00 4.55
N ALA A 757 -1.38 -1.04 5.40
CA ALA A 757 -1.26 -1.16 6.86
C ALA A 757 -2.04 -2.36 7.44
N HIS A 758 -3.08 -2.83 6.75
CA HIS A 758 -3.90 -3.97 7.18
C HIS A 758 -3.56 -5.26 6.43
N ARG A 759 -3.06 -5.17 5.20
CA ARG A 759 -2.90 -6.30 4.26
C ARG A 759 -1.47 -6.54 3.78
N HIS A 760 -0.48 -5.86 4.33
CA HIS A 760 0.91 -6.12 4.01
C HIS A 760 1.30 -7.56 4.43
N PRO A 761 2.01 -8.35 3.60
CA PRO A 761 2.35 -9.74 3.92
C PRO A 761 3.08 -9.94 5.24
N TYR A 762 4.04 -9.08 5.56
CA TYR A 762 4.74 -9.13 6.85
C TYR A 762 3.83 -8.71 8.02
N ILE A 763 2.93 -7.73 7.84
CA ILE A 763 2.00 -7.32 8.91
C ILE A 763 0.98 -8.43 9.20
N GLU A 764 0.43 -9.07 8.17
CA GLU A 764 -0.48 -10.22 8.34
C GLU A 764 0.23 -11.39 9.05
N ARG A 765 1.51 -11.66 8.71
CA ARG A 765 2.31 -12.66 9.43
C ARG A 765 2.56 -12.27 10.89
N LEU A 766 2.86 -10.99 11.17
CA LEU A 766 3.00 -10.51 12.55
C LEU A 766 1.70 -10.67 13.34
N GLY A 767 0.55 -10.38 12.72
CA GLY A 767 -0.75 -10.63 13.32
C GLY A 767 -0.95 -12.07 13.75
N VAL A 768 -0.52 -13.04 12.93
CA VAL A 768 -0.52 -14.47 13.32
C VAL A 768 0.37 -14.73 14.53
N MET A 769 1.57 -14.14 14.57
CA MET A 769 2.48 -14.29 15.71
C MET A 769 1.91 -13.69 17.00
N TYR A 770 1.26 -12.53 16.91
CA TYR A 770 0.58 -11.90 18.04
C TYR A 770 -0.58 -12.77 18.53
N MET A 771 -1.42 -13.28 17.64
CA MET A 771 -2.53 -14.17 18.00
C MET A 771 -2.03 -15.48 18.62
N LEU A 772 -0.94 -16.07 18.11
CA LEU A 772 -0.33 -17.27 18.71
C LEU A 772 0.23 -16.99 20.11
N LYS A 773 0.89 -15.85 20.33
CA LYS A 773 1.34 -15.43 21.67
C LYS A 773 0.20 -15.19 22.64
N LEU A 774 -0.93 -14.65 22.17
CA LEU A 774 -2.13 -14.47 23.00
C LEU A 774 -2.77 -15.81 23.39
N ARG A 775 -2.77 -16.79 22.47
CA ARG A 775 -3.36 -18.12 22.66
C ARG A 775 -2.47 -19.05 23.50
N HIS A 776 -1.16 -19.00 23.28
CA HIS A 776 -0.17 -19.94 23.81
C HIS A 776 0.89 -19.17 24.61
N ASN A 777 0.87 -19.29 25.93
CA ASN A 777 1.84 -18.63 26.82
C ASN A 777 3.28 -19.13 26.62
N ASP A 778 3.44 -20.34 26.10
CA ASP A 778 4.72 -20.98 25.79
C ASP A 778 5.24 -20.64 24.38
N PHE A 779 4.48 -19.90 23.56
CA PHE A 779 4.89 -19.55 22.21
C PHE A 779 5.87 -18.37 22.19
N GLY A 780 7.10 -18.62 21.75
CA GLY A 780 8.16 -17.62 21.63
C GLY A 780 8.79 -17.27 22.97
N SER A 781 9.57 -18.17 23.55
CA SER A 781 10.30 -17.99 24.81
C SER A 781 11.43 -16.97 24.67
N ARG A 782 11.91 -16.48 25.82
CA ARG A 782 13.02 -15.51 25.86
C ARG A 782 14.29 -16.10 25.25
N ALA A 783 14.64 -17.33 25.62
CA ALA A 783 15.78 -18.06 25.08
C ALA A 783 15.71 -18.27 23.56
N GLY A 784 14.59 -18.77 23.05
CA GLY A 784 14.41 -18.96 21.60
C GLY A 784 14.49 -17.64 20.83
N THR A 785 13.99 -16.56 21.42
CA THR A 785 14.07 -15.21 20.83
C THR A 785 15.52 -14.73 20.75
N HIS A 786 16.34 -14.92 21.78
CA HIS A 786 17.76 -14.53 21.73
C HIS A 786 18.55 -15.34 20.71
N TRP A 787 18.25 -16.63 20.55
CA TRP A 787 18.84 -17.43 19.47
C TRP A 787 18.48 -16.88 18.08
N ARG A 788 17.22 -16.46 17.88
CA ARG A 788 16.78 -15.82 16.63
C ARG A 788 17.42 -14.46 16.40
N LEU A 789 17.62 -13.65 17.45
CA LEU A 789 18.35 -12.38 17.38
C LEU A 789 19.81 -12.60 16.97
N LEU A 790 20.51 -13.56 17.58
CA LEU A 790 21.88 -13.94 17.20
C LEU A 790 21.97 -14.40 15.74
N PHE A 791 21.00 -15.20 15.30
CA PHE A 791 20.88 -15.59 13.89
C PHE A 791 20.76 -14.38 12.97
N ILE A 792 19.90 -13.40 13.31
CA ILE A 792 19.75 -12.16 12.55
C ILE A 792 21.02 -11.34 12.57
N TYR A 793 21.72 -11.22 13.70
CA TYR A 793 22.90 -10.38 13.76
C TYR A 793 24.07 -10.92 12.95
N ALA A 794 24.22 -12.25 12.89
CA ALA A 794 25.19 -12.91 12.04
C ALA A 794 24.83 -12.72 10.55
N LEU A 795 23.54 -12.89 10.20
CA LEU A 795 23.08 -12.83 8.82
C LEU A 795 22.93 -11.40 8.27
N LEU A 796 22.44 -10.45 9.06
CA LEU A 796 22.14 -9.07 8.68
C LEU A 796 22.85 -8.07 9.62
N PRO A 797 24.19 -7.98 9.57
CA PRO A 797 24.98 -7.13 10.47
C PRO A 797 24.61 -5.65 10.45
N TRP A 798 24.06 -5.15 9.33
CA TRP A 798 23.60 -3.77 9.14
C TRP A 798 22.31 -3.43 9.91
N MET A 799 21.56 -4.43 10.38
CA MET A 799 20.35 -4.20 11.17
C MET A 799 20.67 -3.75 12.60
N ARG A 800 21.92 -3.93 13.08
CA ARG A 800 22.35 -3.53 14.43
C ARG A 800 22.09 -2.05 14.75
N LYS A 801 22.05 -1.17 13.74
CA LYS A 801 21.74 0.27 13.95
C LYS A 801 20.31 0.52 14.47
N TYR A 802 19.39 -0.44 14.32
CA TYR A 802 18.03 -0.36 14.87
C TYR A 802 17.92 -1.05 16.24
N ARG A 803 18.99 -1.68 16.74
CA ARG A 803 19.01 -2.19 18.11
C ARG A 803 19.15 -1.01 19.04
N ARG A 804 18.16 -0.80 19.90
CA ARG A 804 18.16 0.23 20.92
C ARG A 804 19.04 -0.21 22.09
N ASN A 805 20.36 -0.07 21.96
CA ASN A 805 21.27 -0.13 23.09
C ASN A 805 21.53 1.30 23.59
N ASP A 806 21.48 1.52 24.91
CA ASP A 806 21.66 2.83 25.54
C ASP A 806 22.86 3.58 24.92
N GLU A 807 22.55 4.74 24.33
CA GLU A 807 23.15 5.35 23.14
C GLU A 807 24.63 5.81 23.22
N SER A 808 25.38 5.51 24.28
CA SER A 808 26.69 6.16 24.48
C SER A 808 27.89 5.46 23.83
N LEU A 809 27.88 4.14 23.65
CA LEU A 809 29.10 3.38 23.31
C LEU A 809 29.18 2.92 21.85
N VAL A 810 28.06 2.61 21.19
CA VAL A 810 28.10 1.94 19.87
C VAL A 810 28.16 2.95 18.70
N ILE A 811 27.54 4.13 18.82
CA ILE A 811 27.52 5.12 17.72
C ILE A 811 28.89 5.79 17.54
N SER A 812 29.64 6.00 18.62
CA SER A 812 31.00 6.55 18.56
C SER A 812 31.93 5.58 17.84
N GLU A 813 31.95 4.30 18.23
CA GLU A 813 32.73 3.26 17.54
C GLU A 813 32.27 3.02 16.10
N PHE A 814 30.96 3.04 15.83
CA PHE A 814 30.43 2.88 14.47
C PHE A 814 30.82 4.06 13.56
N LYS A 815 30.71 5.30 14.04
CA LYS A 815 31.21 6.48 13.31
C LYS A 815 32.72 6.41 13.11
N PHE A 816 33.46 5.90 14.10
CA PHE A 816 34.90 5.76 14.04
C PHE A 816 35.34 4.71 13.00
N ALA A 817 34.71 3.54 13.00
CA ALA A 817 34.96 2.47 12.03
C ALA A 817 34.54 2.86 10.62
N ALA A 818 33.38 3.52 10.46
CA ALA A 818 32.92 4.03 9.17
C ALA A 818 33.85 5.13 8.63
N ASN A 819 34.28 6.09 9.45
CA ASN A 819 35.25 7.10 8.99
C ASN A 819 36.59 6.48 8.60
N ARG A 820 37.07 5.50 9.38
CA ARG A 820 38.30 4.76 9.09
C ARG A 820 38.21 4.01 7.75
N MET A 821 37.08 3.35 7.49
CA MET A 821 36.81 2.63 6.23
C MET A 821 36.68 3.57 5.02
N TRP A 822 35.98 4.70 5.17
CA TRP A 822 35.68 5.59 4.04
C TRP A 822 36.84 6.53 3.68
N THR A 823 37.65 6.93 4.65
CA THR A 823 38.73 7.91 4.42
C THR A 823 40.13 7.29 4.38
N GLY A 824 40.28 6.02 4.81
CA GLY A 824 41.58 5.36 4.93
C GLY A 824 42.53 6.03 5.91
N ARG A 825 42.06 7.02 6.69
CA ARG A 825 42.84 7.76 7.67
C ARG A 825 42.19 7.58 9.04
N MET A 826 43.00 7.26 10.04
CA MET A 826 42.60 7.54 11.43
C MET A 826 42.38 9.06 11.51
N PRO A 827 41.27 9.55 12.07
CA PRO A 827 41.29 10.91 12.59
C PRO A 827 42.50 10.98 13.51
N ILE A 828 43.42 11.92 13.25
CA ILE A 828 44.54 12.15 14.15
C ILE A 828 43.87 12.54 15.47
N GLU A 829 43.84 11.61 16.40
CA GLU A 829 43.53 11.90 17.80
C GLU A 829 44.65 12.84 18.25
N SER A 830 44.43 14.14 18.08
CA SER A 830 45.09 15.09 18.93
C SER A 830 44.64 14.75 20.34
N GLU A 831 45.56 14.27 21.19
CA GLU A 831 45.43 13.99 22.62
C GLU A 831 44.88 15.17 23.46
N GLN A 832 44.30 16.21 22.87
CA GLN A 832 43.85 17.42 23.53
C GLN A 832 42.38 17.43 23.98
N SER A 833 41.57 16.40 23.68
CA SER A 833 40.13 16.45 24.01
C SER A 833 39.72 15.82 25.34
N PHE A 834 40.64 15.22 26.11
CA PHE A 834 40.30 14.67 27.44
C PHE A 834 40.62 15.59 28.63
N GLU A 835 41.31 16.73 28.41
CA GLU A 835 41.60 17.71 29.47
C GLU A 835 40.71 18.96 29.47
N SER A 836 39.89 19.25 28.44
CA SER A 836 39.07 20.48 28.41
C SER A 836 37.70 20.38 29.10
N SER A 837 37.34 19.25 29.73
CA SER A 837 36.08 19.12 30.46
C SER A 837 36.08 19.76 31.87
N LYS A 838 37.17 20.45 32.24
CA LYS A 838 37.26 21.22 33.48
C LYS A 838 37.86 22.61 33.25
N GLN A 839 37.13 23.49 32.57
CA GLN A 839 37.11 24.96 32.74
C GLN A 839 36.74 25.60 31.41
N GLU A 840 35.46 25.90 31.21
CA GLU A 840 35.02 27.19 30.66
C GLU A 840 33.49 27.24 30.74
N ALA A 841 33.02 27.87 31.82
CA ALA A 841 31.67 28.37 31.88
C ALA A 841 31.61 29.65 31.02
N GLY A 842 30.73 29.67 30.02
CA GLY A 842 30.06 30.92 29.66
C GLY A 842 30.19 31.47 28.23
N VAL A 843 30.52 30.69 27.21
CA VAL A 843 30.36 31.15 25.81
C VAL A 843 29.60 30.11 24.98
N PRO A 844 28.32 30.38 24.60
CA PRO A 844 27.58 29.49 23.72
C PRO A 844 28.23 29.46 22.33
N SER A 845 28.31 28.28 21.74
CA SER A 845 28.95 28.12 20.43
C SER A 845 28.20 28.92 19.35
N GLU A 846 28.91 29.40 18.33
CA GLU A 846 28.34 30.13 17.20
C GLU A 846 27.18 29.37 16.52
N LEU A 847 27.25 28.03 16.55
CA LEU A 847 26.21 27.15 16.06
C LEU A 847 24.95 27.14 16.95
N GLU A 848 25.10 27.29 18.26
CA GLU A 848 23.98 27.43 19.20
C GLU A 848 23.32 28.81 19.09
N MET A 849 24.11 29.87 18.86
CA MET A 849 23.55 31.19 18.54
C MET A 849 22.75 31.16 17.24
N LEU A 850 23.27 30.52 16.18
CA LEU A 850 22.54 30.38 14.91
C LEU A 850 21.30 29.50 15.05
N ARG A 851 21.31 28.45 15.89
CA ARG A 851 20.11 27.67 16.22
C ARG A 851 19.10 28.49 17.01
N ALA A 852 19.54 29.29 17.97
CA ALA A 852 18.67 30.16 18.76
C ALA A 852 18.03 31.24 17.88
N GLU A 853 18.79 31.83 16.96
CA GLU A 853 18.30 32.85 16.03
C GLU A 853 17.29 32.27 15.02
N ASN A 854 17.56 31.07 14.50
CA ASN A 854 16.64 30.38 13.59
C ASN A 854 15.35 29.91 14.32
N ASN A 855 15.46 29.51 15.59
CA ASN A 855 14.30 29.20 16.42
C ASN A 855 13.47 30.45 16.76
N ASN A 856 14.11 31.61 16.98
CA ASN A 856 13.42 32.88 17.17
C ASN A 856 12.70 33.35 15.89
N LEU A 857 13.30 33.18 14.71
CA LEU A 857 12.64 33.45 13.43
C LEU A 857 11.43 32.54 13.19
N ARG A 858 11.53 31.26 13.57
CA ARG A 858 10.37 30.34 13.54
C ARG A 858 9.28 30.74 14.53
N MET A 859 9.63 31.18 15.73
CA MET A 859 8.65 31.71 16.68
C MET A 859 7.99 33.01 16.18
N LEU A 860 8.71 33.88 15.48
CA LEU A 860 8.13 35.11 14.92
C LEU A 860 7.22 34.84 13.72
N LEU A 861 7.54 33.86 12.88
CA LEU A 861 6.75 33.54 11.68
C LEU A 861 5.54 32.63 11.97
N PHE A 862 5.57 31.86 13.06
CA PHE A 862 4.54 30.86 13.39
C PHE A 862 3.96 31.00 14.80
N GLY A 863 4.35 32.03 15.56
CA GLY A 863 4.00 32.21 16.96
C GLY A 863 2.63 32.82 17.19
N HIS A 864 1.57 32.18 16.72
CA HIS A 864 0.23 32.33 17.29
C HIS A 864 -0.46 30.96 17.32
N GLY A 865 -0.19 30.19 18.38
CA GLY A 865 -0.91 28.95 18.67
C GLY A 865 -0.09 27.85 19.36
N LYS A 866 0.48 28.09 20.53
CA LYS A 866 0.91 27.00 21.44
C LYS A 866 0.13 27.05 22.74
N ARG A 867 -0.87 26.16 22.86
CA ARG A 867 -1.39 25.69 24.15
C ARG A 867 -0.40 24.66 24.71
N SER A 868 -0.18 24.73 26.03
CA SER A 868 0.70 23.93 26.87
C SER A 868 0.75 22.44 26.53
N HIS A 869 1.96 21.90 26.36
CA HIS A 869 2.25 20.47 26.33
C HIS A 869 2.00 19.85 27.71
N LEU A 870 0.98 19.01 27.83
CA LEU A 870 0.96 17.91 28.79
C LEU A 870 1.59 16.69 28.13
N THR A 871 2.32 15.92 28.93
CA THR A 871 2.92 14.62 28.60
C THR A 871 1.98 13.76 27.76
N SER A 872 2.50 13.22 26.65
CA SER A 872 1.81 12.32 25.73
C SER A 872 1.49 10.98 26.39
N SER A 873 0.42 10.94 27.18
CA SER A 873 -0.32 9.70 27.41
C SER A 873 -1.29 9.51 26.24
N CYS A 874 -1.31 8.32 25.64
CA CYS A 874 -2.31 7.93 24.64
C CYS A 874 -3.72 8.33 25.12
N PRO A 875 -4.59 8.85 24.24
CA PRO A 875 -5.98 9.08 24.64
C PRO A 875 -6.61 7.75 25.06
N PRO A 876 -7.27 7.66 26.22
CA PRO A 876 -7.90 6.42 26.66
C PRO A 876 -8.96 6.00 25.65
N ALA A 877 -8.99 4.71 25.32
CA ALA A 877 -10.06 4.12 24.53
C ALA A 877 -11.43 4.47 25.18
N PRO A 878 -12.47 4.80 24.41
CA PRO A 878 -13.77 5.15 24.97
C PRO A 878 -14.33 3.96 25.74
N SER A 879 -14.35 4.06 27.07
CA SER A 879 -14.99 3.10 27.95
C SER A 879 -16.50 3.13 27.68
N VAL A 880 -17.02 2.10 27.01
CA VAL A 880 -18.46 1.89 26.86
C VAL A 880 -18.99 1.34 28.19
N SER A 881 -19.34 2.23 29.12
CA SER A 881 -20.09 1.86 30.32
C SER A 881 -21.56 1.67 29.97
N GLY A 882 -21.94 0.44 29.65
CA GLY A 882 -23.34 0.03 29.57
C GLY A 882 -23.94 -0.11 30.97
N VAL A 883 -24.57 0.95 31.47
CA VAL A 883 -25.48 0.90 32.62
C VAL A 883 -26.89 0.61 32.11
N PRO A 884 -27.62 -0.39 32.66
CA PRO A 884 -29.00 -0.63 32.26
C PRO A 884 -29.91 0.42 32.90
N ILE A 885 -30.51 1.29 32.08
CA ILE A 885 -31.55 2.23 32.52
C ILE A 885 -32.85 1.45 32.69
N ASN A 886 -33.22 1.21 33.95
CA ASN A 886 -34.58 0.88 34.33
C ASN A 886 -35.44 2.15 34.23
N LEU A 887 -36.31 2.20 33.23
CA LEU A 887 -37.30 3.26 33.04
C LEU A 887 -38.49 3.00 33.96
N GLN A 888 -38.49 3.66 35.13
CA GLN A 888 -39.68 3.76 35.99
C GLN A 888 -40.29 5.15 35.84
N LYS A 889 -41.57 5.17 35.48
CA LYS A 889 -42.45 6.34 35.35
C LYS A 889 -42.40 7.23 36.61
N SER A 890 -42.32 8.54 36.40
CA SER A 890 -43.06 9.50 37.22
C SER A 890 -43.48 10.71 36.41
N VAL A 891 -44.79 10.83 36.26
CA VAL A 891 -45.54 12.06 35.95
C VAL A 891 -45.23 13.08 37.05
N ASN A 892 -44.91 14.33 36.68
CA ASN A 892 -45.52 15.51 37.30
C ASN A 892 -45.18 16.80 36.54
N THR A 893 -46.23 17.61 36.47
CA THR A 893 -46.43 18.95 35.93
C THR A 893 -45.48 20.03 36.46
N ALA A 894 -44.99 20.89 35.55
CA ALA A 894 -45.10 22.35 35.59
C ALA A 894 -44.75 22.90 34.19
#